data_AF-A0A2R5GYM4-F1
#
_entry.id   AF-A0A2R5GYM4-F1
#
_cell.length_a   1.000
_cell.length_b   1.000
_cell.length_c   1.000
_cell.angle_alpha   90.00
_cell.angle_beta   90.00
_cell.angle_gamma   90.00
#
_symmetry.space_group_name_H-M   'P 1'
#
loop_
_entity.id
_entity.type
_entity.pdbx_description
1 polymer ?
#
loop_
_entity_poly.entity_id
_entity_poly.type
_entity_poly.pdbx_seq_one_letter_code
_entity_poly.pdbx_strand_id
1 'polypeptide(L)'
;MSRHVRSGDSGAEPKRVEILVYNVSHVDIILGALRGDAAALAGSGASDLFYAAEGVGKTQILARPRFNRFYPLTSEIESALQELGDAARIIDCEYDPDEANEAEDADEGEEELKTCRKSSVESLSQQPTSPSESRHPHHRGNLMSPAKAAATAAVGVAAASGVGDPSSSSSSSSSSSTNASETALPSTSPRASANESAVIRATSLASCASTRSLLSLHGGPVILPVGFDFHERPIVEDSWDALSVRKGDDNGISDATNKQTPRLCSVMLPLVSQLLFTWLGIVEDTVSLDMEETNAADPEEDLQKVVFLVSGSGTPRNRALPVNSNSTKAAARIIKAFIERTCPSVEVVCLDSGLDIFHYDQNVRFCNDIVLPAIDTFRHPLVVHYGNEWQKRLGMTVALTDGSPARLAALNAALRQYRPSYLHMWQLKSFWYELRFLGKDLIFQSFETMETKPPVPISDLEPECRQVVDEMRKYKHEFVQAKAAGSLQELSAFWLRKTRKVVLSVLMVHMDNEEEPRFYRGMNLEVSMPTGSLCSERNVIGTALASNQTLGRREFRYIAVLSMTLDPPAPALPPSPSRHTVSRADNSTLAMDVSSRANTPQPNLGRSTSSRRSITDTTPENSPLLRPMSATNTGTNSRFQGELNPIQPCGACMEWLKKIAEVNPTFKVVTFPNSDCHEAFVQEIG
;
A
#
# COMPACT_ATOMS: atom_id res chain seq x y z
N MET A 1 -21.88 -10.27 12.28
CA MET A 1 -20.80 -11.05 11.64
C MET A 1 -20.13 -11.87 12.73
N SER A 2 -20.49 -13.14 12.88
CA SER A 2 -19.82 -14.04 13.82
C SER A 2 -19.69 -15.38 13.10
N ARG A 3 -18.62 -15.54 12.32
CA ARG A 3 -18.15 -16.89 11.97
C ARG A 3 -17.57 -17.43 13.28
N HIS A 4 -18.24 -18.41 13.87
CA HIS A 4 -17.56 -19.30 14.80
C HIS A 4 -16.37 -19.89 14.06
N VAL A 5 -15.17 -19.43 14.43
CA VAL A 5 -13.91 -20.10 14.12
C VAL A 5 -14.10 -21.54 14.61
N ARG A 6 -14.19 -22.48 13.67
CA ARG A 6 -14.22 -23.91 14.00
C ARG A 6 -12.90 -24.21 14.68
N SER A 7 -12.90 -24.30 15.99
CA SER A 7 -11.74 -24.57 16.86
C SER A 7 -11.30 -26.03 16.79
N GLY A 8 -11.19 -26.60 15.59
CA GLY A 8 -11.13 -28.05 15.39
C GLY A 8 -9.95 -28.58 14.58
N ASP A 9 -9.13 -27.75 13.95
CA ASP A 9 -7.98 -28.23 13.16
C ASP A 9 -6.69 -27.56 13.65
N SER A 10 -6.16 -28.06 14.76
CA SER A 10 -5.07 -27.46 15.53
C SER A 10 -3.67 -27.77 14.97
N GLY A 11 -3.54 -28.03 13.67
CA GLY A 11 -2.28 -28.50 13.08
C GLY A 11 -1.84 -27.81 11.78
N ALA A 12 -2.71 -27.07 11.10
CA ALA A 12 -2.32 -26.38 9.87
C ALA A 12 -1.60 -25.06 10.22
N GLU A 13 -0.42 -24.86 9.65
CA GLU A 13 0.27 -23.56 9.74
C GLU A 13 -0.61 -22.47 9.10
N PRO A 14 -0.72 -21.27 9.70
CA PRO A 14 -1.52 -20.21 9.12
C PRO A 14 -0.84 -19.67 7.87
N LYS A 15 -1.60 -19.68 6.77
CA LYS A 15 -1.17 -19.19 5.45
C LYS A 15 -0.68 -17.76 5.50
N ARG A 16 0.27 -17.42 4.62
CA ARG A 16 0.58 -16.01 4.30
C ARG A 16 -0.69 -15.31 3.82
N VAL A 17 -0.90 -14.07 4.24
CA VAL A 17 -2.09 -13.30 3.88
C VAL A 17 -1.69 -12.04 3.12
N GLU A 18 -2.34 -11.80 1.98
CA GLU A 18 -2.22 -10.57 1.20
C GLU A 18 -3.58 -9.88 1.15
N ILE A 19 -3.64 -8.65 1.68
CA ILE A 19 -4.88 -7.89 1.82
C ILE A 19 -4.89 -6.69 0.87
N LEU A 20 -5.95 -6.55 0.08
CA LEU A 20 -6.28 -5.32 -0.65
C LEU A 20 -7.47 -4.62 0.02
N VAL A 21 -7.31 -3.37 0.44
CA VAL A 21 -8.40 -2.53 0.94
C VAL A 21 -8.84 -1.56 -0.15
N TYR A 22 -10.10 -1.68 -0.57
CA TYR A 22 -10.69 -0.92 -1.67
C TYR A 22 -11.91 -0.12 -1.19
N ASN A 23 -11.88 1.20 -1.39
CA ASN A 23 -13.00 2.08 -1.08
C ASN A 23 -13.96 2.19 -2.27
N VAL A 24 -15.18 1.68 -2.11
CA VAL A 24 -16.19 1.66 -3.18
C VAL A 24 -16.82 3.04 -3.35
N SER A 25 -16.80 3.54 -4.59
CA SER A 25 -17.32 4.85 -5.02
C SER A 25 -18.42 4.72 -6.08
N HIS A 26 -19.12 5.83 -6.33
CA HIS A 26 -20.11 5.96 -7.40
C HIS A 26 -19.51 5.87 -8.80
N VAL A 27 -18.21 6.13 -8.94
CA VAL A 27 -17.51 6.10 -10.23
C VAL A 27 -17.13 4.69 -10.67
N ASP A 28 -17.20 3.70 -9.77
CA ASP A 28 -16.85 2.31 -10.05
C ASP A 28 -17.81 1.68 -11.05
N ILE A 29 -19.04 2.19 -11.14
CA ILE A 29 -20.11 1.64 -11.96
C ILE A 29 -20.25 2.47 -13.24
N ILE A 30 -20.03 1.83 -14.39
CA ILE A 30 -20.43 2.32 -15.70
C ILE A 30 -21.48 1.37 -16.27
N LEU A 31 -22.52 1.92 -16.86
CA LEU A 31 -23.64 1.18 -17.42
C LEU A 31 -23.59 1.29 -18.95
N GLY A 32 -23.79 0.17 -19.62
CA GLY A 32 -24.13 0.16 -21.05
C GLY A 32 -25.64 0.10 -21.19
N ALA A 33 -26.21 1.03 -21.96
CA ALA A 33 -27.64 1.16 -22.17
C ALA A 33 -27.99 1.19 -23.67
N LEU A 34 -29.12 0.58 -24.04
CA LEU A 34 -29.68 0.61 -25.38
C LEU A 34 -30.87 1.58 -25.47
N ARG A 35 -31.04 2.18 -26.65
CA ARG A 35 -32.24 2.96 -27.00
C ARG A 35 -33.41 2.02 -27.29
N GLY A 36 -34.61 2.44 -26.88
CA GLY A 36 -35.82 1.60 -26.88
C GLY A 36 -36.39 1.36 -28.28
N ASP A 37 -35.89 0.33 -28.98
CA ASP A 37 -36.64 -0.52 -29.93
C ASP A 37 -35.81 -1.77 -30.26
N ALA A 38 -35.68 -2.68 -29.28
CA ALA A 38 -34.84 -3.89 -29.41
C ALA A 38 -35.33 -4.88 -30.48
N ALA A 39 -36.55 -4.70 -31.00
CA ALA A 39 -37.09 -5.53 -32.07
C ALA A 39 -36.24 -5.45 -33.36
N ALA A 40 -35.49 -4.36 -33.56
CA ALA A 40 -34.59 -4.20 -34.72
C ALA A 40 -33.20 -4.83 -34.53
N LEU A 41 -32.79 -5.17 -33.30
CA LEU A 41 -31.41 -5.59 -32.97
C LEU A 41 -31.26 -7.08 -32.63
N ALA A 42 -32.35 -7.84 -32.56
CA ALA A 42 -32.34 -9.26 -32.21
C ALA A 42 -31.60 -10.18 -33.22
N GLY A 43 -31.00 -9.63 -34.29
CA GLY A 43 -30.26 -10.37 -35.32
C GLY A 43 -28.74 -10.26 -35.26
N SER A 44 -28.15 -9.37 -34.46
CA SER A 44 -26.69 -9.21 -34.35
C SER A 44 -26.15 -9.87 -33.08
N GLY A 45 -25.13 -10.73 -33.19
CA GLY A 45 -24.53 -11.43 -32.06
C GLY A 45 -23.94 -10.49 -31.00
N ALA A 46 -24.08 -10.84 -29.72
CA ALA A 46 -23.72 -10.01 -28.57
C ALA A 46 -22.22 -9.64 -28.47
N SER A 47 -21.32 -10.41 -29.09
CA SER A 47 -19.88 -10.14 -29.09
C SER A 47 -19.47 -8.94 -29.94
N ASP A 48 -20.25 -8.60 -30.96
CA ASP A 48 -19.86 -7.58 -31.95
C ASP A 48 -20.26 -6.16 -31.50
N LEU A 49 -21.06 -6.04 -30.44
CA LEU A 49 -21.61 -4.76 -29.96
C LEU A 49 -20.60 -3.91 -29.18
N PHE A 50 -19.60 -4.52 -28.54
CA PHE A 50 -18.53 -3.79 -27.84
C PHE A 50 -17.35 -3.44 -28.74
N TYR A 51 -17.11 -4.24 -29.79
CA TYR A 51 -15.91 -4.17 -30.64
C TYR A 51 -16.16 -3.64 -32.05
N ALA A 52 -17.34 -3.10 -32.37
CA ALA A 52 -17.58 -2.43 -33.65
C ALA A 52 -16.76 -1.13 -33.73
N ALA A 53 -15.48 -1.31 -34.05
CA ALA A 53 -14.57 -0.28 -34.51
C ALA A 53 -15.20 0.43 -35.71
N GLU A 54 -15.23 1.76 -35.62
CA GLU A 54 -15.35 2.72 -36.72
C GLU A 54 -16.24 2.28 -37.91
N GLY A 55 -17.56 2.53 -37.82
CA GLY A 55 -18.40 2.58 -39.02
C GLY A 55 -19.82 2.05 -38.88
N VAL A 56 -20.10 1.24 -37.86
CA VAL A 56 -21.47 0.77 -37.54
C VAL A 56 -21.93 1.55 -36.32
N GLY A 57 -23.04 2.29 -36.44
CA GLY A 57 -23.49 3.27 -35.44
C GLY A 57 -23.47 2.71 -34.02
N LYS A 58 -22.82 3.42 -33.08
CA LYS A 58 -22.77 3.08 -31.66
C LYS A 58 -24.18 2.91 -31.11
N THR A 59 -24.64 1.67 -30.95
CA THR A 59 -25.97 1.36 -30.41
C THR A 59 -26.00 1.42 -28.88
N GLN A 60 -24.84 1.28 -28.24
CA GLN A 60 -24.69 1.33 -26.79
C GLN A 60 -24.30 2.73 -26.31
N ILE A 61 -25.11 3.27 -25.42
CA ILE A 61 -24.87 4.52 -24.69
C ILE A 61 -24.18 4.18 -23.39
N LEU A 62 -23.09 4.90 -23.07
CA LEU A 62 -22.50 4.81 -21.73
C LEU A 62 -23.17 5.79 -20.77
N ALA A 63 -23.47 5.28 -19.59
CA ALA A 63 -24.11 6.03 -18.54
C ALA A 63 -23.54 5.69 -17.17
N ARG A 64 -23.80 6.56 -16.18
CA ARG A 64 -23.65 6.25 -14.76
C ARG A 64 -24.97 6.50 -14.03
N PRO A 65 -25.28 5.79 -12.94
CA PRO A 65 -26.40 6.18 -12.09
C PRO A 65 -26.20 7.60 -11.57
N ARG A 66 -27.24 8.43 -11.55
CA ARG A 66 -27.18 9.69 -10.81
C ARG A 66 -27.10 9.41 -9.32
N PHE A 67 -26.49 10.33 -8.56
CA PHE A 67 -26.23 10.15 -7.14
C PHE A 67 -27.45 9.80 -6.28
N ASN A 68 -28.63 10.34 -6.61
CA ASN A 68 -29.90 10.05 -5.93
C ASN A 68 -30.61 8.77 -6.40
N ARG A 69 -30.14 8.15 -7.49
CA ARG A 69 -30.63 6.89 -8.04
C ARG A 69 -29.63 5.75 -7.90
N PHE A 70 -28.45 6.04 -7.34
CA PHE A 70 -27.36 5.09 -7.30
C PHE A 70 -27.70 3.80 -6.55
N TYR A 71 -28.20 3.89 -5.32
CA TYR A 71 -28.52 2.70 -4.54
C TYR A 71 -29.71 1.90 -5.08
N PRO A 72 -30.86 2.51 -5.45
CA PRO A 72 -31.95 1.77 -6.09
C PRO A 72 -31.48 1.00 -7.32
N LEU A 73 -30.80 1.69 -8.25
CA LEU A 73 -30.38 1.07 -9.50
C LEU A 73 -29.31 -0.01 -9.29
N THR A 74 -28.32 0.22 -8.43
CA THR A 74 -27.33 -0.83 -8.10
C THR A 74 -27.95 -2.01 -7.35
N SER A 75 -29.03 -1.81 -6.58
CA SER A 75 -29.76 -2.92 -5.94
C SER A 75 -30.55 -3.74 -6.98
N GLU A 76 -31.12 -3.10 -7.99
CA GLU A 76 -31.77 -3.78 -9.11
C GLU A 76 -30.76 -4.60 -9.93
N ILE A 77 -29.58 -4.03 -10.21
CA ILE A 77 -28.48 -4.75 -10.87
C ILE A 77 -28.01 -5.93 -10.02
N GLU A 78 -27.82 -5.74 -8.70
CA GLU A 78 -27.47 -6.81 -7.77
C GLU A 78 -28.49 -7.96 -7.82
N SER A 79 -29.79 -7.63 -7.79
CA SER A 79 -30.87 -8.63 -7.88
C SER A 79 -30.85 -9.38 -9.20
N ALA A 80 -30.67 -8.66 -10.32
CA ALA A 80 -30.58 -9.28 -11.65
C ALA A 80 -29.39 -10.25 -11.74
N LEU A 81 -28.23 -9.87 -11.18
CA LEU A 81 -27.06 -10.75 -11.14
C LEU A 81 -27.28 -11.99 -10.26
N GLN A 82 -27.99 -11.85 -9.12
CA GLN A 82 -28.36 -12.99 -8.28
C GLN A 82 -29.31 -13.96 -8.98
N GLU A 83 -30.27 -13.43 -9.75
CA GLU A 83 -31.20 -14.25 -10.53
C GLU A 83 -30.54 -14.97 -11.71
N LEU A 84 -29.58 -14.31 -12.36
CA LEU A 84 -28.80 -14.90 -13.46
C LEU A 84 -27.80 -15.94 -12.95
N GLY A 85 -27.19 -15.72 -11.78
CA GLY A 85 -26.15 -16.58 -11.23
C GLY A 85 -25.04 -16.83 -12.26
N ASP A 86 -24.73 -18.10 -12.53
CA ASP A 86 -23.72 -18.50 -13.51
C ASP A 86 -24.08 -18.13 -14.96
N ALA A 87 -25.32 -17.74 -15.26
CA ALA A 87 -25.72 -17.30 -16.60
C ALA A 87 -25.27 -15.86 -16.93
N ALA A 88 -24.92 -15.03 -15.94
CA ALA A 88 -24.43 -13.67 -16.19
C ALA A 88 -23.08 -13.71 -16.92
N ARG A 89 -23.02 -13.24 -18.17
CA ARG A 89 -21.80 -13.32 -18.98
C ARG A 89 -20.78 -12.28 -18.50
N ILE A 90 -19.49 -12.65 -18.46
CA ILE A 90 -18.42 -11.68 -18.20
C ILE A 90 -18.15 -10.87 -19.48
N ILE A 91 -18.01 -9.56 -19.33
CA ILE A 91 -17.53 -8.66 -20.39
C ILE A 91 -16.03 -8.58 -20.28
N ASP A 92 -15.35 -8.71 -21.40
CA ASP A 92 -13.92 -8.56 -21.49
C ASP A 92 -13.56 -7.29 -22.28
N CYS A 93 -12.43 -6.68 -21.96
CA CYS A 93 -11.92 -5.48 -22.62
C CYS A 93 -10.40 -5.57 -22.79
N GLU A 94 -9.90 -4.92 -23.84
CA GLU A 94 -8.48 -4.83 -24.15
C GLU A 94 -7.76 -3.92 -23.15
N TYR A 95 -6.62 -4.42 -22.66
CA TYR A 95 -5.69 -3.78 -21.76
C TYR A 95 -4.35 -3.62 -22.46
N ASP A 96 -3.88 -2.38 -22.48
CA ASP A 96 -2.57 -2.03 -23.00
C ASP A 96 -1.59 -1.82 -21.83
N PRO A 97 -0.71 -2.81 -21.55
CA PRO A 97 0.31 -2.67 -20.51
C PRO A 97 1.50 -1.81 -20.98
N ASP A 98 1.76 -1.68 -22.28
CA ASP A 98 3.03 -1.21 -22.83
C ASP A 98 3.07 0.32 -23.04
N GLU A 99 1.92 0.98 -23.20
CA GLU A 99 1.83 2.46 -23.16
C GLU A 99 2.34 3.08 -21.85
N ALA A 100 2.60 2.27 -20.81
CA ALA A 100 3.17 2.73 -19.55
C ALA A 100 4.66 3.09 -19.63
N ASN A 101 5.42 2.49 -20.54
CA ASN A 101 6.88 2.64 -20.57
C ASN A 101 7.37 3.71 -21.55
N GLU A 102 6.60 4.06 -22.58
CA GLU A 102 7.05 5.02 -23.60
C GLU A 102 7.05 6.49 -23.13
N ALA A 103 6.36 6.80 -22.03
CA ALA A 103 6.24 8.17 -21.51
C ALA A 103 7.45 8.64 -20.67
N GLU A 104 8.32 7.75 -20.18
CA GLU A 104 9.51 8.15 -19.43
C GLU A 104 10.70 8.53 -20.34
N ASP A 105 10.70 8.10 -21.61
CA ASP A 105 11.75 8.42 -22.58
C ASP A 105 11.39 9.60 -23.51
N ALA A 106 10.15 10.09 -23.46
CA ALA A 106 9.75 11.29 -24.16
C ALA A 106 9.99 12.51 -23.27
N ASP A 107 11.11 13.20 -23.50
CA ASP A 107 11.46 14.53 -22.97
C ASP A 107 10.46 15.61 -23.46
N GLU A 108 9.17 15.47 -23.13
CA GLU A 108 8.13 16.45 -23.40
C GLU A 108 8.03 17.46 -22.26
N GLY A 109 9.17 18.10 -22.00
CA GLY A 109 9.23 19.37 -21.31
C GLY A 109 8.74 20.51 -22.20
N GLU A 110 7.74 21.26 -21.70
CA GLU A 110 7.43 22.68 -21.97
C GLU A 110 6.23 23.10 -22.85
N GLU A 111 5.61 22.28 -23.70
CA GLU A 111 4.57 22.83 -24.60
C GLU A 111 3.18 22.97 -23.96
N GLU A 112 2.71 22.03 -23.11
CA GLU A 112 1.34 22.10 -22.58
C GLU A 112 1.12 23.10 -21.43
N LEU A 113 2.17 23.50 -20.71
CA LEU A 113 2.09 24.53 -19.66
C LEU A 113 2.03 25.97 -20.23
N LYS A 114 2.32 26.16 -21.53
CA LYS A 114 2.22 27.47 -22.20
C LYS A 114 0.79 27.78 -22.67
N THR A 115 -0.06 26.76 -22.85
CA THR A 115 -1.44 26.94 -23.33
C THR A 115 -2.40 27.36 -22.21
N CYS A 116 -2.12 26.98 -20.96
CA CYS A 116 -2.95 27.36 -19.79
C CYS A 116 -2.59 28.75 -19.20
N ARG A 117 -1.42 29.31 -19.53
CA ARG A 117 -1.02 30.68 -19.12
C ARG A 117 -1.47 31.80 -20.07
N LYS A 118 -1.88 31.48 -21.31
CA LYS A 118 -2.36 32.48 -22.29
C LYS A 118 -3.84 32.85 -22.14
N SER A 119 -4.66 32.08 -21.43
CA SER A 119 -6.10 32.35 -21.27
C SER A 119 -6.46 33.21 -20.04
N SER A 120 -5.50 33.59 -19.20
CA SER A 120 -5.74 34.39 -17.97
C SER A 120 -5.21 35.83 -18.01
N VAL A 121 -4.75 36.33 -19.17
CA VAL A 121 -4.21 37.72 -19.30
C VAL A 121 -5.07 38.62 -20.22
N GLU A 122 -6.09 38.09 -20.91
CA GLU A 122 -6.99 38.89 -21.78
C GLU A 122 -8.36 39.22 -21.16
N SER A 123 -8.38 39.62 -19.89
CA SER A 123 -9.63 40.13 -19.28
C SER A 123 -9.40 41.19 -18.20
N LEU A 124 -8.57 42.20 -18.46
CA LEU A 124 -8.53 43.43 -17.67
C LEU A 124 -7.88 44.57 -18.49
N SER A 125 -8.62 45.12 -19.44
CA SER A 125 -8.27 46.36 -20.15
C SER A 125 -9.53 47.05 -20.67
N GLN A 126 -10.24 47.74 -19.77
CA GLN A 126 -11.11 48.85 -20.13
C GLN A 126 -10.79 50.02 -19.20
N GLN A 127 -10.08 51.02 -19.73
CA GLN A 127 -9.92 52.33 -19.12
C GLN A 127 -11.23 53.13 -19.26
N PRO A 128 -11.69 53.85 -18.22
CA PRO A 128 -12.70 54.88 -18.36
C PRO A 128 -12.08 56.26 -18.60
N THR A 129 -12.79 57.05 -19.40
CA THR A 129 -12.52 58.42 -19.78
C THR A 129 -12.56 59.41 -18.60
N SER A 130 -11.79 60.49 -18.73
CA SER A 130 -11.55 61.58 -17.78
C SER A 130 -12.67 62.67 -17.80
N PRO A 131 -12.50 63.86 -17.17
CA PRO A 131 -13.10 64.18 -15.87
C PRO A 131 -14.09 65.37 -15.91
N SER A 132 -14.87 65.56 -14.85
CA SER A 132 -15.50 66.86 -14.57
C SER A 132 -15.48 67.18 -13.07
N GLU A 133 -15.26 68.47 -12.81
CA GLU A 133 -14.98 69.12 -11.53
C GLU A 133 -16.20 69.16 -10.59
N SER A 134 -15.97 69.12 -9.26
CA SER A 134 -16.35 70.23 -8.36
C SER A 134 -16.17 69.91 -6.85
N ARG A 135 -15.46 70.82 -6.16
CA ARG A 135 -15.67 71.43 -4.82
C ARG A 135 -15.93 70.55 -3.55
N HIS A 136 -14.90 70.48 -2.68
CA HIS A 136 -14.80 70.82 -1.22
C HIS A 136 -16.06 70.88 -0.28
N PRO A 137 -15.91 70.90 1.08
CA PRO A 137 -15.02 70.16 2.03
C PRO A 137 -15.71 69.79 3.40
N HIS A 138 -14.91 69.43 4.43
CA HIS A 138 -15.18 69.24 5.90
C HIS A 138 -15.63 67.83 6.36
N HIS A 139 -15.24 67.25 7.51
CA HIS A 139 -14.43 67.64 8.68
C HIS A 139 -13.98 66.37 9.46
N ARG A 140 -12.83 66.47 10.16
CA ARG A 140 -12.41 65.88 11.47
C ARG A 140 -13.35 64.83 12.14
N GLY A 141 -12.89 63.77 12.80
CA GLY A 141 -11.57 63.34 13.29
C GLY A 141 -11.73 62.46 14.55
N ASN A 142 -10.67 61.69 14.90
CA ASN A 142 -10.30 61.19 16.23
C ASN A 142 -11.27 60.22 16.97
N LEU A 143 -10.89 59.30 17.87
CA LEU A 143 -9.65 58.82 18.50
C LEU A 143 -10.00 57.53 19.29
N MET A 144 -8.98 56.69 19.52
CA MET A 144 -8.71 55.88 20.74
C MET A 144 -9.52 54.61 21.12
N SER A 145 -8.85 53.47 20.91
CA SER A 145 -8.47 52.37 21.85
C SER A 145 -8.49 52.64 23.38
N PRO A 146 -8.16 51.66 24.27
CA PRO A 146 -8.52 50.23 24.34
C PRO A 146 -8.79 49.73 25.79
N ALA A 147 -8.97 48.40 25.93
CA ALA A 147 -8.41 47.50 26.97
C ALA A 147 -9.25 47.00 28.15
N LYS A 148 -8.82 45.79 28.58
CA LYS A 148 -8.98 45.04 29.84
C LYS A 148 -10.19 44.10 29.97
N ALA A 149 -10.14 42.97 30.68
CA ALA A 149 -9.12 42.04 31.19
C ALA A 149 -9.85 41.07 32.15
N ALA A 150 -9.46 39.79 32.17
CA ALA A 150 -9.52 38.82 33.30
C ALA A 150 -10.94 38.50 33.88
N ALA A 151 -11.26 37.45 34.64
CA ALA A 151 -10.62 36.36 35.38
C ALA A 151 -11.79 35.37 35.76
N THR A 152 -11.67 34.04 35.64
CA THR A 152 -11.27 33.04 36.66
C THR A 152 -12.38 32.50 37.60
N ALA A 153 -12.32 31.17 37.84
CA ALA A 153 -12.89 30.32 38.92
C ALA A 153 -14.40 29.93 38.83
N ALA A 154 -14.85 28.66 38.81
CA ALA A 154 -14.56 27.41 39.55
C ALA A 154 -15.47 27.15 40.77
N VAL A 155 -15.84 25.87 40.95
CA VAL A 155 -16.53 25.21 42.09
C VAL A 155 -18.08 25.34 42.10
N GLY A 156 -18.92 24.30 42.32
CA GLY A 156 -18.69 22.89 42.61
C GLY A 156 -20.01 22.09 42.78
N VAL A 157 -19.84 20.76 42.79
CA VAL A 157 -20.56 19.68 43.53
C VAL A 157 -22.05 19.85 43.92
N ALA A 158 -22.89 18.91 43.45
CA ALA A 158 -23.95 18.29 44.26
C ALA A 158 -24.36 16.91 43.70
N ALA A 159 -24.51 15.93 44.59
CA ALA A 159 -24.95 14.56 44.34
C ALA A 159 -26.34 14.32 44.96
N ALA A 160 -27.15 13.45 44.35
CA ALA A 160 -28.22 12.58 44.91
C ALA A 160 -29.09 12.08 43.72
N SER A 161 -29.16 10.79 43.38
CA SER A 161 -29.86 9.66 44.01
C SER A 161 -31.38 9.60 43.76
N GLY A 162 -31.86 8.46 43.22
CA GLY A 162 -33.27 8.03 43.15
C GLY A 162 -33.58 7.37 41.79
N VAL A 163 -33.43 6.05 41.58
CA VAL A 163 -34.26 4.90 42.03
C VAL A 163 -35.72 5.02 41.59
N GLY A 164 -36.14 4.11 40.69
CA GLY A 164 -37.54 3.95 40.32
C GLY A 164 -37.76 2.96 39.17
N ASP A 165 -37.67 1.66 39.46
CA ASP A 165 -38.35 0.55 38.78
C ASP A 165 -39.07 -0.22 39.91
N PRO A 166 -40.28 -0.79 39.71
CA PRO A 166 -40.29 -2.17 39.19
C PRO A 166 -41.57 -2.64 38.45
N SER A 167 -41.38 -3.67 37.59
CA SER A 167 -42.17 -4.93 37.46
C SER A 167 -43.69 -4.88 37.16
N SER A 168 -44.38 -5.84 36.55
CA SER A 168 -44.18 -7.10 35.82
C SER A 168 -45.59 -7.68 35.60
N SER A 169 -45.80 -8.54 34.58
CA SER A 169 -46.75 -9.70 34.55
C SER A 169 -47.04 -10.11 33.09
N SER A 170 -46.51 -11.24 32.60
CA SER A 170 -47.12 -12.60 32.55
C SER A 170 -48.00 -12.80 31.28
N SER A 171 -47.56 -13.56 30.27
CA SER A 171 -47.61 -15.03 30.11
C SER A 171 -48.84 -15.53 29.32
N SER A 172 -48.63 -16.22 28.20
CA SER A 172 -49.39 -17.43 27.82
C SER A 172 -48.84 -18.07 26.54
N SER A 173 -48.60 -19.37 26.67
CA SER A 173 -48.27 -20.38 25.68
C SER A 173 -49.50 -20.84 24.88
N SER A 174 -49.31 -21.32 23.64
CA SER A 174 -50.09 -22.45 23.09
C SER A 174 -49.44 -23.03 21.83
N SER A 175 -49.09 -24.30 21.93
CA SER A 175 -48.79 -25.26 20.87
C SER A 175 -50.05 -25.76 20.18
N SER A 176 -50.01 -26.03 18.87
CA SER A 176 -50.80 -27.10 18.25
C SER A 176 -50.22 -27.52 16.90
N SER A 177 -50.34 -28.82 16.65
CA SER A 177 -49.67 -29.66 15.68
C SER A 177 -50.52 -29.95 14.43
N THR A 178 -49.86 -30.59 13.45
CA THR A 178 -50.38 -31.60 12.48
C THR A 178 -51.45 -31.21 11.46
N ASN A 179 -51.10 -31.28 10.17
CA ASN A 179 -51.58 -32.38 9.31
C ASN A 179 -50.81 -32.50 7.99
N ALA A 180 -50.55 -33.76 7.65
CA ALA A 180 -49.96 -34.25 6.42
C ALA A 180 -51.00 -34.36 5.30
N SER A 181 -50.56 -34.30 4.05
CA SER A 181 -51.19 -35.04 2.96
C SER A 181 -50.23 -35.13 1.76
N GLU A 182 -49.69 -36.34 1.59
CA GLU A 182 -49.15 -36.87 0.34
C GLU A 182 -50.20 -36.84 -0.76
N THR A 183 -49.80 -36.63 -2.03
CA THR A 183 -50.34 -37.38 -3.18
C THR A 183 -49.46 -37.23 -4.42
N ALA A 184 -48.90 -38.38 -4.81
CA ALA A 184 -48.83 -38.96 -6.16
C ALA A 184 -48.08 -38.27 -7.33
N LEU A 185 -47.06 -39.01 -7.80
CA LEU A 185 -46.48 -39.06 -9.16
C LEU A 185 -47.53 -39.44 -10.24
N PRO A 186 -47.27 -39.14 -11.53
CA PRO A 186 -46.66 -40.13 -12.46
C PRO A 186 -45.64 -39.48 -13.42
N SER A 187 -44.41 -39.99 -13.54
CA SER A 187 -43.93 -41.06 -14.44
C SER A 187 -43.84 -40.74 -15.94
N THR A 188 -42.63 -41.00 -16.47
CA THR A 188 -42.22 -41.38 -17.84
C THR A 188 -41.81 -40.30 -18.84
N SER A 189 -40.55 -40.47 -19.25
CA SER A 189 -39.76 -39.79 -20.29
C SER A 189 -40.27 -40.05 -21.72
N PRO A 190 -39.70 -39.35 -22.71
CA PRO A 190 -38.75 -40.07 -23.55
C PRO A 190 -37.46 -39.31 -23.87
N ARG A 191 -36.39 -40.10 -24.01
CA ARG A 191 -35.08 -39.76 -24.58
C ARG A 191 -35.22 -39.22 -26.00
N ALA A 192 -34.49 -38.14 -26.31
CA ALA A 192 -34.00 -37.89 -27.67
C ALA A 192 -32.68 -37.08 -27.64
N SER A 193 -31.65 -37.70 -28.26
CA SER A 193 -30.45 -37.14 -28.88
C SER A 193 -29.63 -36.08 -28.15
N ALA A 194 -28.59 -36.57 -27.46
CA ALA A 194 -27.33 -35.88 -27.27
C ALA A 194 -26.50 -35.95 -28.57
N ASN A 195 -26.15 -34.79 -29.15
CA ASN A 195 -24.92 -34.53 -29.92
C ASN A 195 -25.01 -33.13 -30.56
N GLU A 196 -24.73 -32.08 -29.77
CA GLU A 196 -24.29 -30.76 -30.30
C GLU A 196 -23.82 -29.78 -29.20
N SER A 197 -23.95 -30.12 -27.91
CA SER A 197 -23.54 -29.23 -26.80
C SER A 197 -22.10 -29.41 -26.28
N ALA A 198 -21.26 -30.17 -26.99
CA ALA A 198 -19.90 -30.50 -26.54
C ALA A 198 -18.80 -29.55 -27.05
N VAL A 199 -19.09 -28.70 -28.06
CA VAL A 199 -18.07 -27.84 -28.70
C VAL A 199 -18.05 -26.41 -28.15
N ILE A 200 -19.08 -25.97 -27.41
CA ILE A 200 -19.14 -24.64 -26.77
C ILE A 200 -18.69 -24.67 -25.28
N ARG A 201 -18.58 -25.85 -24.67
CA ARG A 201 -18.12 -25.99 -23.26
C ARG A 201 -16.60 -25.92 -23.06
N ALA A 202 -15.81 -25.91 -24.13
CA ALA A 202 -14.35 -25.97 -24.04
C ALA A 202 -13.65 -24.59 -23.89
N THR A 203 -14.38 -23.48 -23.98
CA THR A 203 -13.82 -22.11 -23.85
C THR A 203 -14.18 -21.38 -22.56
N SER A 204 -14.90 -22.02 -21.61
CA SER A 204 -15.41 -21.36 -20.39
C SER A 204 -14.90 -21.96 -19.06
N LEU A 205 -13.95 -22.90 -19.10
CA LEU A 205 -13.37 -23.54 -17.90
C LEU A 205 -11.83 -23.49 -17.88
N ALA A 206 -11.23 -22.48 -18.52
CA ALA A 206 -9.86 -22.04 -18.20
C ALA A 206 -9.91 -21.03 -17.05
N SER A 207 -10.48 -21.44 -15.91
CA SER A 207 -10.51 -20.66 -14.67
C SER A 207 -9.22 -20.98 -13.89
N CYS A 208 -8.42 -19.95 -13.64
CA CYS A 208 -7.05 -19.97 -13.12
C CYS A 208 -5.96 -20.48 -14.09
N ALA A 209 -5.85 -19.87 -15.27
CA ALA A 209 -4.50 -19.63 -15.77
C ALA A 209 -3.83 -18.65 -14.78
N SER A 210 -2.57 -18.90 -14.38
CA SER A 210 -1.79 -17.99 -13.51
C SER A 210 -1.97 -16.54 -13.99
N THR A 211 -2.08 -15.55 -13.10
CA THR A 211 -2.26 -14.14 -13.52
C THR A 211 -1.13 -13.70 -14.46
N ARG A 212 0.05 -14.32 -14.29
CA ARG A 212 1.17 -14.27 -15.24
C ARG A 212 0.83 -14.70 -16.68
N SER A 213 -0.04 -15.69 -16.89
CA SER A 213 -0.53 -16.09 -18.22
C SER A 213 -1.52 -15.09 -18.83
N LEU A 214 -2.19 -14.27 -18.00
CA LEU A 214 -3.03 -13.17 -18.48
C LEU A 214 -2.19 -11.93 -18.81
N LEU A 215 -1.12 -11.67 -18.06
CA LEU A 215 -0.29 -10.47 -18.18
C LEU A 215 1.02 -10.68 -18.99
N SER A 216 1.43 -11.91 -19.29
CA SER A 216 2.73 -12.19 -19.92
C SER A 216 2.73 -13.47 -20.77
N LEU A 217 2.94 -13.33 -22.09
CA LEU A 217 3.97 -14.05 -22.90
C LEU A 217 3.72 -14.09 -24.42
N HIS A 218 2.66 -13.49 -24.94
CA HIS A 218 2.48 -13.39 -26.40
C HIS A 218 2.14 -11.93 -26.72
N GLY A 219 2.90 -11.29 -27.61
CA GLY A 219 2.79 -9.87 -27.99
C GLY A 219 1.49 -9.51 -28.71
N GLY A 220 0.35 -9.91 -28.14
CA GLY A 220 -0.98 -9.49 -28.47
C GLY A 220 -1.62 -8.78 -27.27
N PRO A 221 -2.76 -8.14 -27.49
CA PRO A 221 -3.44 -7.38 -26.45
C PRO A 221 -3.84 -8.25 -25.26
N VAL A 222 -3.58 -7.75 -24.05
CA VAL A 222 -4.07 -8.39 -22.83
C VAL A 222 -5.57 -8.17 -22.75
N ILE A 223 -6.34 -9.20 -22.44
CA ILE A 223 -7.80 -9.09 -22.30
C ILE A 223 -8.15 -9.25 -20.83
N LEU A 224 -8.77 -8.21 -20.25
CA LEU A 224 -9.19 -8.19 -18.85
C LEU A 224 -10.72 -8.24 -18.75
N PRO A 225 -11.27 -9.04 -17.82
CA PRO A 225 -12.69 -8.98 -17.55
C PRO A 225 -13.01 -7.63 -16.89
N VAL A 226 -14.04 -6.95 -17.35
CA VAL A 226 -14.42 -5.59 -16.92
C VAL A 226 -15.81 -5.54 -16.29
N GLY A 227 -16.64 -6.57 -16.39
CA GLY A 227 -17.95 -6.54 -15.74
C GLY A 227 -18.90 -7.64 -16.20
N PHE A 228 -20.20 -7.35 -16.18
CA PHE A 228 -21.25 -8.29 -16.54
C PHE A 228 -22.12 -7.79 -17.69
N ASP A 229 -22.45 -8.72 -18.57
CA ASP A 229 -23.44 -8.60 -19.63
C ASP A 229 -24.71 -9.36 -19.23
N PHE A 230 -25.83 -8.65 -19.30
CA PHE A 230 -27.17 -9.16 -19.07
C PHE A 230 -28.12 -8.72 -20.19
N HIS A 231 -27.63 -8.63 -21.43
CA HIS A 231 -28.40 -8.29 -22.63
C HIS A 231 -29.64 -9.20 -22.84
N GLU A 232 -29.60 -10.45 -22.37
CA GLU A 232 -30.76 -11.36 -22.42
C GLU A 232 -31.92 -10.91 -21.51
N ARG A 233 -31.61 -10.22 -20.41
CA ARG A 233 -32.56 -9.71 -19.41
C ARG A 233 -32.18 -8.30 -18.99
N PRO A 234 -32.32 -7.31 -19.88
CA PRO A 234 -31.91 -5.95 -19.58
C PRO A 234 -32.82 -5.32 -18.54
N ILE A 235 -32.23 -4.51 -17.67
CA ILE A 235 -32.96 -3.75 -16.65
C ILE A 235 -33.57 -2.52 -17.32
N VAL A 236 -34.88 -2.34 -17.16
CA VAL A 236 -35.60 -1.22 -17.78
C VAL A 236 -35.70 -0.11 -16.75
N GLU A 237 -35.17 1.06 -17.09
CA GLU A 237 -35.29 2.26 -16.28
C GLU A 237 -36.36 3.20 -16.85
N ASP A 238 -37.08 3.89 -15.97
CA ASP A 238 -38.27 4.69 -16.36
C ASP A 238 -37.90 5.89 -17.23
N SER A 239 -36.72 6.47 -16.99
CA SER A 239 -36.26 7.68 -17.67
C SER A 239 -34.74 7.75 -17.72
N TRP A 240 -34.21 8.35 -18.80
CA TRP A 240 -32.82 8.76 -18.91
C TRP A 240 -32.40 9.78 -17.84
N ASP A 241 -33.35 10.45 -17.18
CA ASP A 241 -33.09 11.37 -16.06
C ASP A 241 -32.51 10.68 -14.83
N ALA A 242 -32.66 9.36 -14.70
CA ALA A 242 -32.02 8.57 -13.65
C ALA A 242 -30.51 8.39 -13.89
N LEU A 243 -30.05 8.71 -15.11
CA LEU A 243 -28.71 8.43 -15.60
C LEU A 243 -27.94 9.73 -15.90
N SER A 244 -26.62 9.64 -15.76
CA SER A 244 -25.66 10.61 -16.26
C SER A 244 -25.03 10.02 -17.51
N VAL A 245 -25.55 10.40 -18.68
CA VAL A 245 -25.07 9.92 -19.98
C VAL A 245 -23.73 10.56 -20.33
N ARG A 246 -22.85 9.80 -20.97
CA ARG A 246 -21.58 10.30 -21.49
C ARG A 246 -21.80 11.35 -22.56
N LYS A 247 -21.06 12.46 -22.47
CA LYS A 247 -21.10 13.55 -23.45
C LYS A 247 -20.78 12.99 -24.85
N GLY A 248 -21.65 13.24 -25.82
CA GLY A 248 -21.54 12.72 -27.19
C GLY A 248 -22.41 11.50 -27.47
N ASP A 249 -22.80 10.74 -26.43
CA ASP A 249 -23.75 9.62 -26.55
C ASP A 249 -25.21 10.08 -26.37
N ASP A 250 -25.42 11.34 -25.97
CA ASP A 250 -26.71 12.00 -25.75
C ASP A 250 -27.42 12.45 -27.03
N ASN A 251 -26.75 12.39 -28.18
CA ASN A 251 -27.29 12.78 -29.48
C ASN A 251 -28.58 12.02 -29.83
N GLY A 252 -29.75 12.63 -29.62
CA GLY A 252 -31.07 12.03 -29.88
C GLY A 252 -31.77 11.46 -28.63
N ILE A 253 -31.24 11.67 -27.43
CA ILE A 253 -31.97 11.44 -26.15
C ILE A 253 -32.85 12.65 -25.80
N SER A 254 -32.42 13.85 -26.16
CA SER A 254 -33.08 15.12 -25.82
C SER A 254 -34.31 15.47 -26.68
N ASP A 255 -34.56 14.74 -27.77
CA ASP A 255 -35.74 14.96 -28.60
C ASP A 255 -36.99 14.48 -27.85
N ALA A 256 -37.73 15.45 -27.28
CA ALA A 256 -38.92 15.27 -26.44
C ALA A 256 -40.06 14.43 -27.07
N THR A 257 -39.95 14.08 -28.36
CA THR A 257 -40.88 13.23 -29.10
C THR A 257 -40.61 11.73 -28.92
N ASN A 258 -39.43 11.33 -28.42
CA ASN A 258 -39.06 9.92 -28.30
C ASN A 258 -38.88 9.52 -26.82
N LYS A 259 -40.00 9.18 -26.15
CA LYS A 259 -40.06 8.66 -24.77
C LYS A 259 -39.50 7.23 -24.65
N GLN A 260 -38.33 6.96 -25.22
CA GLN A 260 -37.73 5.65 -25.14
C GLN A 260 -37.10 5.45 -23.76
N THR A 261 -37.57 4.42 -23.06
CA THR A 261 -37.03 4.01 -21.76
C THR A 261 -35.65 3.36 -21.95
N PRO A 262 -34.61 3.76 -21.18
CA PRO A 262 -33.31 3.12 -21.23
C PRO A 262 -33.40 1.64 -20.84
N ARG A 263 -32.74 0.78 -21.63
CA ARG A 263 -32.56 -0.64 -21.33
C ARG A 263 -31.10 -0.89 -21.00
N LEU A 264 -30.78 -1.08 -19.73
CA LEU A 264 -29.44 -1.37 -19.26
C LEU A 264 -29.11 -2.81 -19.62
N CYS A 265 -28.07 -3.02 -20.41
CA CYS A 265 -27.64 -4.35 -20.86
C CYS A 265 -26.34 -4.79 -20.21
N SER A 266 -25.58 -3.88 -19.62
CA SER A 266 -24.31 -4.22 -18.97
C SER A 266 -23.98 -3.33 -17.79
N VAL A 267 -23.17 -3.88 -16.88
CA VAL A 267 -22.49 -3.15 -15.81
C VAL A 267 -21.00 -3.40 -15.92
N MET A 268 -20.22 -2.32 -15.94
CA MET A 268 -18.76 -2.33 -16.06
C MET A 268 -18.14 -1.73 -14.80
N LEU A 269 -17.01 -2.32 -14.40
CA LEU A 269 -16.25 -2.12 -13.17
C LEU A 269 -14.77 -1.82 -13.49
N PRO A 270 -14.46 -0.82 -14.33
CA PRO A 270 -13.12 -0.65 -14.87
C PRO A 270 -12.06 -0.44 -13.78
N LEU A 271 -12.36 0.37 -12.76
CA LEU A 271 -11.38 0.69 -11.71
C LEU A 271 -11.01 -0.54 -10.90
N VAL A 272 -11.98 -1.40 -10.59
CA VAL A 272 -11.74 -2.66 -9.87
C VAL A 272 -11.00 -3.64 -10.76
N SER A 273 -11.41 -3.79 -12.02
CA SER A 273 -10.76 -4.68 -12.96
C SER A 273 -9.26 -4.40 -13.05
N GLN A 274 -8.89 -3.18 -13.44
CA GLN A 274 -7.50 -2.79 -13.59
C GLN A 274 -6.72 -2.97 -12.27
N LEU A 275 -7.26 -2.49 -11.16
CA LEU A 275 -6.55 -2.52 -9.88
C LEU A 275 -6.39 -3.95 -9.34
N LEU A 276 -7.42 -4.80 -9.46
CA LEU A 276 -7.40 -6.18 -9.00
C LEU A 276 -6.36 -7.00 -9.75
N PHE A 277 -6.35 -6.94 -11.08
CA PHE A 277 -5.41 -7.75 -11.86
C PHE A 277 -3.97 -7.27 -11.72
N THR A 278 -3.74 -5.96 -11.60
CA THR A 278 -2.41 -5.44 -11.26
C THR A 278 -1.97 -5.88 -9.85
N TRP A 279 -2.85 -5.81 -8.86
CA TRP A 279 -2.55 -6.26 -7.50
C TRP A 279 -2.21 -7.75 -7.45
N LEU A 280 -2.99 -8.59 -8.15
CA LEU A 280 -2.72 -10.02 -8.24
C LEU A 280 -1.35 -10.31 -8.88
N GLY A 281 -0.97 -9.58 -9.93
CA GLY A 281 0.37 -9.66 -10.51
C GLY A 281 1.48 -9.33 -9.51
N ILE A 282 1.34 -8.24 -8.75
CA ILE A 282 2.30 -7.83 -7.72
C ILE A 282 2.43 -8.90 -6.63
N VAL A 283 1.31 -9.47 -6.19
CA VAL A 283 1.30 -10.55 -5.18
C VAL A 283 2.03 -11.79 -5.70
N GLU A 284 1.77 -12.20 -6.95
CA GLU A 284 2.46 -13.35 -7.56
C GLU A 284 3.97 -13.12 -7.68
N ASP A 285 4.40 -11.93 -8.11
CA ASP A 285 5.81 -11.60 -8.22
C ASP A 285 6.49 -11.55 -6.84
N THR A 286 5.82 -11.00 -5.82
CA THR A 286 6.36 -10.95 -4.46
C THR A 286 6.56 -12.36 -3.90
N VAL A 287 5.58 -13.24 -4.08
CA VAL A 287 5.66 -14.64 -3.63
C VAL A 287 6.76 -15.39 -4.39
N SER A 288 6.87 -15.17 -5.70
CA SER A 288 7.91 -15.80 -6.53
C SER A 288 9.32 -15.45 -6.06
N LEU A 289 9.55 -14.21 -5.61
CA LEU A 289 10.85 -13.77 -5.09
C LEU A 289 11.21 -14.44 -3.76
N ASP A 290 10.23 -14.62 -2.86
CA ASP A 290 10.46 -15.26 -1.55
C ASP A 290 10.73 -16.78 -1.67
N MET A 291 10.27 -17.42 -2.74
CA MET A 291 10.51 -18.84 -3.01
C MET A 291 11.98 -19.15 -3.25
N GLU A 292 12.69 -18.29 -3.97
CA GLU A 292 14.11 -18.48 -4.30
C GLU A 292 14.98 -18.55 -3.05
N GLU A 293 14.51 -17.99 -1.93
CA GLU A 293 15.20 -18.01 -0.65
C GLU A 293 14.86 -19.22 0.22
N THR A 294 13.65 -19.79 0.10
CA THR A 294 13.09 -20.69 1.13
C THR A 294 12.97 -22.16 0.71
N ASN A 295 13.11 -22.52 -0.57
CA ASN A 295 12.94 -23.90 -1.08
C ASN A 295 11.63 -24.58 -0.61
N ALA A 296 10.57 -23.81 -0.36
CA ALA A 296 9.29 -24.34 0.12
C ALA A 296 8.55 -25.12 -0.99
N ALA A 297 7.84 -26.18 -0.60
CA ALA A 297 7.00 -26.97 -1.49
C ALA A 297 5.67 -26.24 -1.73
N ASP A 298 5.41 -25.91 -2.99
CA ASP A 298 4.19 -25.29 -3.56
C ASP A 298 3.67 -24.00 -2.88
N PRO A 299 4.01 -22.81 -3.40
CA PRO A 299 3.74 -21.50 -2.76
C PRO A 299 2.26 -21.09 -2.78
N GLU A 300 1.49 -21.63 -3.73
CA GLU A 300 0.13 -21.15 -3.98
C GLU A 300 -0.86 -21.75 -2.98
N GLU A 301 -0.57 -22.94 -2.45
CA GLU A 301 -1.37 -23.55 -1.39
C GLU A 301 -1.23 -22.82 -0.04
N ASP A 302 -0.14 -22.07 0.18
CA ASP A 302 0.15 -21.35 1.44
C ASP A 302 -0.18 -19.85 1.41
N LEU A 303 -0.90 -19.39 0.38
CA LEU A 303 -1.27 -17.99 0.20
C LEU A 303 -2.79 -17.77 0.31
N GLN A 304 -3.19 -16.81 1.13
CA GLN A 304 -4.57 -16.33 1.25
C GLN A 304 -4.67 -14.89 0.72
N LYS A 305 -5.44 -14.69 -0.34
CA LYS A 305 -5.68 -13.38 -0.95
C LYS A 305 -7.03 -12.85 -0.47
N VAL A 306 -7.08 -11.64 0.09
CA VAL A 306 -8.30 -11.06 0.67
C VAL A 306 -8.54 -9.65 0.16
N VAL A 307 -9.74 -9.36 -0.33
CA VAL A 307 -10.18 -8.02 -0.73
C VAL A 307 -11.23 -7.50 0.23
N PHE A 308 -10.94 -6.37 0.87
CA PHE A 308 -11.88 -5.62 1.70
C PHE A 308 -12.56 -4.53 0.87
N LEU A 309 -13.86 -4.67 0.66
CA LEU A 309 -14.69 -3.67 -0.02
C LEU A 309 -15.35 -2.78 1.03
N VAL A 310 -14.87 -1.55 1.14
CA VAL A 310 -15.35 -0.55 2.10
C VAL A 310 -16.41 0.32 1.44
N SER A 311 -17.62 0.35 2.01
CA SER A 311 -18.79 1.05 1.48
C SER A 311 -19.45 1.96 2.50
N GLY A 312 -20.38 2.80 2.03
CA GLY A 312 -21.18 3.66 2.90
C GLY A 312 -22.11 4.59 2.11
N SER A 313 -22.71 5.53 2.81
CA SER A 313 -23.65 6.51 2.27
C SER A 313 -23.45 7.89 2.88
N GLY A 314 -23.62 8.92 2.07
CA GLY A 314 -23.67 10.29 2.59
C GLY A 314 -25.07 10.65 3.04
N THR A 315 -25.21 11.45 4.09
CA THR A 315 -26.54 11.92 4.51
C THR A 315 -27.13 12.87 3.47
N PRO A 316 -28.31 12.57 2.88
CA PRO A 316 -28.92 13.42 1.87
C PRO A 316 -29.24 14.82 2.42
N ARG A 317 -28.96 15.87 1.62
CA ARG A 317 -29.37 17.24 1.97
C ARG A 317 -30.88 17.41 1.92
N ASN A 318 -31.53 16.76 0.96
CA ASN A 318 -32.98 16.79 0.81
C ASN A 318 -33.60 15.65 1.62
N ARG A 319 -34.32 15.99 2.70
CA ARG A 319 -35.01 15.04 3.57
C ARG A 319 -36.12 14.25 2.87
N ALA A 320 -36.58 14.69 1.70
CA ALA A 320 -37.56 13.95 0.91
C ALA A 320 -36.94 12.75 0.17
N LEU A 321 -35.60 12.71 0.01
CA LEU A 321 -34.92 11.58 -0.62
C LEU A 321 -34.66 10.47 0.40
N PRO A 322 -34.70 9.19 -0.02
CA PRO A 322 -34.33 8.07 0.83
C PRO A 322 -32.92 8.23 1.40
N VAL A 323 -32.76 7.94 2.69
CA VAL A 323 -31.51 8.14 3.43
C VAL A 323 -30.33 7.35 2.84
N ASN A 324 -30.62 6.22 2.19
CA ASN A 324 -29.64 5.34 1.56
C ASN A 324 -29.53 5.54 0.04
N SER A 325 -30.16 6.57 -0.56
CA SER A 325 -30.28 6.69 -2.02
C SER A 325 -28.92 6.73 -2.76
N ASN A 326 -27.87 7.16 -2.07
CA ASN A 326 -26.50 7.28 -2.56
C ASN A 326 -25.56 6.22 -1.96
N SER A 327 -26.09 5.17 -1.32
CA SER A 327 -25.26 4.14 -0.70
C SER A 327 -24.48 3.34 -1.74
N THR A 328 -23.19 3.11 -1.47
CA THR A 328 -22.31 2.25 -2.28
C THR A 328 -22.36 0.78 -1.88
N LYS A 329 -23.26 0.41 -0.96
CA LYS A 329 -23.36 -0.96 -0.43
C LYS A 329 -23.73 -2.00 -1.49
N ALA A 330 -24.70 -1.70 -2.35
CA ALA A 330 -25.09 -2.61 -3.43
C ALA A 330 -23.99 -2.71 -4.50
N ALA A 331 -23.32 -1.60 -4.83
CA ALA A 331 -22.12 -1.60 -5.68
C ALA A 331 -21.01 -2.51 -5.13
N ALA A 332 -20.75 -2.48 -3.81
CA ALA A 332 -19.78 -3.38 -3.19
C ALA A 332 -20.16 -4.86 -3.37
N ARG A 333 -21.45 -5.20 -3.41
CA ARG A 333 -21.90 -6.58 -3.64
C ARG A 333 -21.82 -6.98 -5.11
N ILE A 334 -22.07 -6.06 -6.03
CA ILE A 334 -21.81 -6.28 -7.47
C ILE A 334 -20.32 -6.55 -7.70
N ILE A 335 -19.45 -5.71 -7.11
CA ILE A 335 -17.99 -5.89 -7.18
C ILE A 335 -17.57 -7.23 -6.55
N LYS A 336 -18.15 -7.60 -5.41
CA LYS A 336 -17.91 -8.89 -4.79
C LYS A 336 -18.26 -10.05 -5.74
N ALA A 337 -19.45 -10.02 -6.35
CA ALA A 337 -19.87 -11.05 -7.30
C ALA A 337 -18.94 -11.13 -8.52
N PHE A 338 -18.43 -9.99 -8.96
CA PHE A 338 -17.42 -9.92 -10.03
C PHE A 338 -16.13 -10.63 -9.63
N ILE A 339 -15.53 -10.24 -8.50
CA ILE A 339 -14.27 -10.82 -8.00
C ILE A 339 -14.43 -12.33 -7.75
N GLU A 340 -15.50 -12.76 -7.09
CA GLU A 340 -15.72 -14.19 -6.80
C GLU A 340 -15.85 -15.03 -8.07
N ARG A 341 -16.31 -14.42 -9.17
CA ARG A 341 -16.46 -15.09 -10.45
C ARG A 341 -15.19 -15.09 -11.30
N THR A 342 -14.44 -13.99 -11.31
CA THR A 342 -13.22 -13.86 -12.11
C THR A 342 -11.99 -14.42 -11.39
N CYS A 343 -12.00 -14.36 -10.06
CA CYS A 343 -10.88 -14.74 -9.19
C CYS A 343 -11.37 -15.57 -7.98
N PRO A 344 -11.81 -16.84 -8.17
CA PRO A 344 -12.41 -17.64 -7.10
C PRO A 344 -11.49 -17.91 -5.89
N SER A 345 -10.18 -17.74 -6.05
CA SER A 345 -9.18 -17.88 -4.98
C SER A 345 -9.09 -16.66 -4.05
N VAL A 346 -9.76 -15.57 -4.38
CA VAL A 346 -9.76 -14.32 -3.61
C VAL A 346 -10.97 -14.29 -2.67
N GLU A 347 -10.72 -14.19 -1.37
CA GLU A 347 -11.78 -13.97 -0.38
C GLU A 347 -12.22 -12.50 -0.38
N VAL A 348 -13.52 -12.24 -0.40
CA VAL A 348 -14.06 -10.86 -0.41
C VAL A 348 -14.86 -10.55 0.85
N VAL A 349 -14.44 -9.51 1.56
CA VAL A 349 -15.07 -9.00 2.79
C VAL A 349 -15.70 -7.64 2.53
N CYS A 350 -17.03 -7.55 2.57
CA CYS A 350 -17.74 -6.27 2.45
C CYS A 350 -17.95 -5.63 3.83
N LEU A 351 -17.45 -4.41 4.01
CA LEU A 351 -17.67 -3.58 5.20
C LEU A 351 -18.50 -2.35 4.83
N ASP A 352 -19.57 -2.11 5.56
CA ASP A 352 -20.48 -0.97 5.33
C ASP A 352 -20.47 -0.07 6.57
N SER A 353 -20.12 1.18 6.35
CA SER A 353 -20.08 2.21 7.40
C SER A 353 -21.43 2.82 7.73
N GLY A 354 -22.46 2.56 6.92
CA GLY A 354 -23.75 3.21 7.06
C GLY A 354 -23.70 4.66 6.58
N LEU A 355 -24.19 5.59 7.41
CA LEU A 355 -24.35 7.00 7.04
C LEU A 355 -23.10 7.83 7.35
N ASP A 356 -23.13 9.09 6.92
CA ASP A 356 -22.15 10.12 7.27
C ASP A 356 -20.71 9.86 6.81
N ILE A 357 -20.52 9.25 5.63
CA ILE A 357 -19.18 9.05 5.03
C ILE A 357 -18.38 10.35 4.82
N PHE A 358 -19.03 11.51 4.88
CA PHE A 358 -18.38 12.82 4.74
C PHE A 358 -17.90 13.41 6.07
N HIS A 359 -18.27 12.82 7.21
CA HIS A 359 -17.84 13.24 8.54
C HIS A 359 -16.57 12.49 8.95
N TYR A 360 -15.46 13.21 9.14
CA TYR A 360 -14.16 12.60 9.42
C TYR A 360 -14.16 11.74 10.70
N ASP A 361 -14.81 12.21 11.77
CA ASP A 361 -14.91 11.48 13.05
C ASP A 361 -15.66 10.15 12.92
N GLN A 362 -16.72 10.10 12.09
CA GLN A 362 -17.44 8.85 11.83
C GLN A 362 -16.58 7.87 11.04
N ASN A 363 -15.77 8.36 10.10
CA ASN A 363 -14.83 7.51 9.37
C ASN A 363 -13.74 6.94 10.27
N VAL A 364 -13.21 7.73 11.22
CA VAL A 364 -12.23 7.26 12.20
C VAL A 364 -12.85 6.18 13.11
N ARG A 365 -14.07 6.39 13.62
CA ARG A 365 -14.80 5.37 14.40
C ARG A 365 -15.02 4.10 13.60
N PHE A 366 -15.51 4.21 12.38
CA PHE A 366 -15.70 3.07 11.48
C PHE A 366 -14.41 2.27 11.28
N CYS A 367 -13.27 2.95 11.09
CA CYS A 367 -11.99 2.26 10.95
C CYS A 367 -11.60 1.51 12.22
N ASN A 368 -11.72 2.15 13.39
CA ASN A 368 -11.34 1.54 14.67
C ASN A 368 -12.29 0.42 15.13
N ASP A 369 -13.59 0.59 14.89
CA ASP A 369 -14.63 -0.28 15.44
C ASP A 369 -15.00 -1.43 14.48
N ILE A 370 -14.72 -1.28 13.17
CA ILE A 370 -15.13 -2.24 12.14
C ILE A 370 -13.95 -2.71 11.28
N VAL A 371 -13.20 -1.79 10.67
CA VAL A 371 -12.14 -2.17 9.69
C VAL A 371 -10.97 -2.88 10.38
N LEU A 372 -10.38 -2.26 11.41
CA LEU A 372 -9.24 -2.83 12.14
C LEU A 372 -9.58 -4.17 12.80
N PRO A 373 -10.72 -4.33 13.51
CA PRO A 373 -11.11 -5.63 14.06
C PRO A 373 -11.29 -6.71 12.98
N ALA A 374 -11.79 -6.35 11.80
CA ALA A 374 -11.96 -7.30 10.70
C ALA A 374 -10.61 -7.70 10.06
N ILE A 375 -9.63 -6.80 9.99
CA ILE A 375 -8.26 -7.13 9.56
C ILE A 375 -7.55 -7.98 10.62
N ASP A 376 -7.77 -7.67 11.91
CA ASP A 376 -7.14 -8.40 13.01
C ASP A 376 -7.56 -9.87 13.09
N THR A 377 -8.70 -10.27 12.48
CA THR A 377 -9.05 -11.71 12.37
C THR A 377 -8.08 -12.49 11.48
N PHE A 378 -7.40 -11.82 10.54
CA PHE A 378 -6.37 -12.42 9.69
C PHE A 378 -4.98 -12.29 10.30
N ARG A 379 -4.70 -11.17 10.97
CA ARG A 379 -3.41 -10.94 11.65
C ARG A 379 -3.23 -11.84 12.88
N HIS A 380 -4.28 -12.04 13.69
CA HIS A 380 -4.15 -12.72 14.97
C HIS A 380 -3.56 -14.14 14.86
N PRO A 381 -4.02 -15.02 13.93
CA PRO A 381 -3.40 -16.33 13.72
C PRO A 381 -1.90 -16.25 13.38
N LEU A 382 -1.50 -15.28 12.55
CA LEU A 382 -0.10 -15.07 12.18
C LEU A 382 0.75 -14.65 13.38
N VAL A 383 0.24 -13.76 14.23
CA VAL A 383 0.95 -13.32 15.45
C VAL A 383 1.11 -14.48 16.43
N VAL A 384 0.06 -15.27 16.64
CA VAL A 384 0.09 -16.41 17.56
C VAL A 384 1.12 -17.46 17.12
N HIS A 385 1.21 -17.71 15.82
CA HIS A 385 2.09 -18.75 15.29
C HIS A 385 3.52 -18.28 15.01
N TYR A 386 3.70 -17.10 14.42
CA TYR A 386 5.01 -16.58 13.98
C TYR A 386 5.62 -15.51 14.88
N GLY A 387 4.94 -15.11 15.98
CA GLY A 387 5.46 -14.11 16.91
C GLY A 387 5.75 -12.79 16.18
N ASN A 388 6.96 -12.26 16.33
CA ASN A 388 7.39 -10.98 15.72
C ASN A 388 7.68 -11.04 14.22
N GLU A 389 7.57 -12.20 13.58
CA GLU A 389 7.80 -12.35 12.14
C GLU A 389 6.49 -12.27 11.33
N TRP A 390 5.35 -12.04 12.00
CA TRP A 390 4.03 -11.96 11.36
C TRP A 390 3.97 -10.89 10.25
N GLN A 391 4.72 -9.80 10.38
CA GLN A 391 4.76 -8.70 9.41
C GLN A 391 5.30 -9.14 8.05
N LYS A 392 6.15 -10.18 8.00
CA LYS A 392 6.64 -10.74 6.73
C LYS A 392 5.62 -11.63 6.04
N ARG A 393 4.55 -12.00 6.76
CA ARG A 393 3.50 -12.92 6.29
C ARG A 393 2.14 -12.24 6.14
N LEU A 394 2.05 -10.94 6.44
CA LEU A 394 0.87 -10.12 6.18
C LEU A 394 1.28 -8.95 5.28
N GLY A 395 1.01 -9.08 3.98
CA GLY A 395 1.09 -7.96 3.05
C GLY A 395 -0.23 -7.20 3.02
N MET A 396 -0.15 -5.88 2.86
CA MET A 396 -1.32 -5.03 2.78
C MET A 396 -1.15 -3.95 1.72
N THR A 397 -2.19 -3.76 0.93
CA THR A 397 -2.26 -2.77 -0.14
C THR A 397 -3.53 -1.94 0.03
N VAL A 398 -3.43 -0.62 -0.09
CA VAL A 398 -4.58 0.30 -0.09
C VAL A 398 -4.77 0.86 -1.50
N ALA A 399 -5.98 0.70 -2.04
CA ALA A 399 -6.37 1.33 -3.28
C ALA A 399 -6.64 2.82 -3.04
N LEU A 400 -5.84 3.69 -3.67
CA LEU A 400 -6.08 5.13 -3.74
C LEU A 400 -6.80 5.43 -5.06
N THR A 401 -8.09 5.14 -5.08
CA THR A 401 -8.98 5.45 -6.19
C THR A 401 -9.89 6.62 -5.81
N ASP A 402 -11.18 6.55 -6.11
CA ASP A 402 -12.15 7.60 -5.78
C ASP A 402 -12.78 7.39 -4.40
N GLY A 403 -13.50 8.42 -3.93
CA GLY A 403 -14.23 8.38 -2.68
C GLY A 403 -14.18 9.70 -1.92
N SER A 404 -14.78 9.72 -0.72
CA SER A 404 -14.67 10.91 0.12
C SER A 404 -13.22 11.05 0.63
N PRO A 405 -12.60 12.24 0.54
CA PRO A 405 -11.26 12.47 1.10
C PRO A 405 -11.19 12.12 2.59
N ALA A 406 -12.28 12.35 3.33
CA ALA A 406 -12.39 11.99 4.74
C ALA A 406 -12.27 10.47 4.99
N ARG A 407 -12.85 9.63 4.12
CA ARG A 407 -12.77 8.16 4.19
C ARG A 407 -11.36 7.68 3.87
N LEU A 408 -10.78 8.14 2.74
CA LEU A 408 -9.43 7.76 2.35
C LEU A 408 -8.39 8.17 3.39
N ALA A 409 -8.49 9.38 3.93
CA ALA A 409 -7.60 9.86 4.99
C ALA A 409 -7.73 9.03 6.29
N ALA A 410 -8.96 8.65 6.67
CA ALA A 410 -9.17 7.81 7.85
C ALA A 410 -8.64 6.38 7.65
N LEU A 411 -8.85 5.78 6.47
CA LEU A 411 -8.29 4.47 6.11
C LEU A 411 -6.76 4.52 6.14
N ASN A 412 -6.14 5.48 5.46
CA ASN A 412 -4.68 5.62 5.45
C ASN A 412 -4.12 5.78 6.87
N ALA A 413 -4.74 6.61 7.70
CA ALA A 413 -4.31 6.81 9.09
C ALA A 413 -4.42 5.53 9.93
N ALA A 414 -5.54 4.82 9.84
CA ALA A 414 -5.77 3.59 10.61
C ALA A 414 -4.87 2.43 10.16
N LEU A 415 -4.66 2.32 8.86
CA LEU A 415 -3.92 1.22 8.24
C LEU A 415 -2.40 1.43 8.24
N ARG A 416 -1.94 2.65 8.54
CA ARG A 416 -0.51 3.03 8.61
C ARG A 416 0.35 2.05 9.44
N GLN A 417 -0.20 1.48 10.51
CA GLN A 417 0.53 0.56 11.40
C GLN A 417 1.01 -0.73 10.71
N TYR A 418 0.37 -1.11 9.61
CA TYR A 418 0.74 -2.29 8.81
C TYR A 418 1.66 -1.94 7.64
N ARG A 419 2.07 -0.67 7.50
CA ARG A 419 2.92 -0.16 6.41
C ARG A 419 2.42 -0.57 5.01
N PRO A 420 1.19 -0.21 4.62
CA PRO A 420 0.64 -0.66 3.36
C PRO A 420 1.39 -0.10 2.16
N SER A 421 1.46 -0.90 1.10
CA SER A 421 1.69 -0.40 -0.25
C SER A 421 0.41 0.28 -0.78
N TYR A 422 0.55 1.08 -1.82
CA TYR A 422 -0.55 1.86 -2.39
C TYR A 422 -0.66 1.60 -3.89
N LEU A 423 -1.89 1.43 -4.35
CA LEU A 423 -2.23 1.40 -5.76
C LEU A 423 -3.01 2.66 -6.08
N HIS A 424 -2.34 3.65 -6.64
CA HIS A 424 -2.88 4.97 -6.93
C HIS A 424 -3.30 5.08 -8.38
N MET A 425 -4.60 5.29 -8.60
CA MET A 425 -5.14 5.52 -9.93
C MET A 425 -5.39 7.00 -10.15
N TRP A 426 -4.50 7.66 -10.89
CA TRP A 426 -4.55 9.12 -11.03
C TRP A 426 -5.53 9.57 -12.13
N GLN A 427 -5.80 8.73 -13.14
CA GLN A 427 -6.84 8.95 -14.14
C GLN A 427 -8.05 8.02 -13.97
N LEU A 428 -9.01 8.43 -13.14
CA LEU A 428 -10.21 7.63 -12.83
C LEU A 428 -11.24 7.51 -13.97
N LYS A 429 -10.99 8.14 -15.13
CA LYS A 429 -11.98 8.29 -16.21
C LYS A 429 -11.47 7.95 -17.60
N SER A 430 -10.25 7.44 -17.75
CA SER A 430 -9.70 7.05 -19.06
C SER A 430 -10.65 6.08 -19.76
N PHE A 431 -11.07 5.02 -19.05
CA PHE A 431 -12.07 4.08 -19.57
C PHE A 431 -13.40 4.75 -19.98
N TRP A 432 -13.86 5.75 -19.22
CA TRP A 432 -15.11 6.45 -19.54
C TRP A 432 -15.02 7.21 -20.88
N TYR A 433 -13.87 7.81 -21.18
CA TYR A 433 -13.68 8.59 -22.40
C TYR A 433 -13.20 7.74 -23.58
N GLU A 434 -12.28 6.81 -23.32
CA GLU A 434 -11.50 6.12 -24.34
C GLU A 434 -11.89 4.65 -24.51
N LEU A 435 -12.68 4.10 -23.58
CA LEU A 435 -13.04 2.67 -23.56
C LEU A 435 -11.83 1.72 -23.57
N ARG A 436 -10.71 2.19 -23.01
CA ARG A 436 -9.46 1.46 -22.90
C ARG A 436 -8.93 1.52 -21.49
N PHE A 437 -8.17 0.49 -21.13
CA PHE A 437 -7.37 0.46 -19.93
C PHE A 437 -5.92 0.79 -20.27
N LEU A 438 -5.38 1.81 -19.63
CA LEU A 438 -4.00 2.23 -19.83
C LEU A 438 -3.20 1.88 -18.58
N GLY A 439 -2.16 1.05 -18.73
CA GLY A 439 -1.31 0.65 -17.60
C GLY A 439 -0.74 1.85 -16.81
N LYS A 440 -0.39 2.94 -17.51
CA LYS A 440 0.13 4.19 -16.93
C LYS A 440 -0.81 4.89 -15.95
N ASP A 441 -2.10 4.59 -15.98
CA ASP A 441 -3.08 5.23 -15.10
C ASP A 441 -2.94 4.75 -13.65
N LEU A 442 -2.29 3.60 -13.45
CA LEU A 442 -2.13 2.96 -12.16
C LEU A 442 -0.66 2.96 -11.72
N ILE A 443 -0.39 3.63 -10.60
CA ILE A 443 0.94 3.77 -10.02
C ILE A 443 0.99 2.96 -8.74
N PHE A 444 1.93 2.02 -8.67
CA PHE A 444 2.28 1.36 -7.42
C PHE A 444 3.24 2.23 -6.62
N GLN A 445 2.97 2.42 -5.32
CA GLN A 445 3.88 3.10 -4.41
C GLN A 445 4.06 2.28 -3.14
N SER A 446 5.31 2.13 -2.69
CA SER A 446 5.57 1.54 -1.38
C SER A 446 5.15 2.48 -0.25
N PHE A 447 5.05 1.94 0.96
CA PHE A 447 4.82 2.74 2.15
C PHE A 447 5.90 3.81 2.33
N GLU A 448 7.16 3.44 2.14
CA GLU A 448 8.32 4.30 2.31
C GLU A 448 8.31 5.45 1.31
N THR A 449 7.98 5.19 0.05
CA THR A 449 7.87 6.23 -0.98
C THR A 449 6.79 7.25 -0.64
N MET A 450 5.62 6.79 -0.16
CA MET A 450 4.53 7.69 0.22
C MET A 450 4.81 8.50 1.50
N GLU A 451 5.64 7.97 2.40
CA GLU A 451 6.01 8.64 3.65
C GLU A 451 7.24 9.53 3.55
N THR A 452 8.02 9.36 2.50
CA THR A 452 9.21 10.17 2.26
C THR A 452 8.87 11.33 1.34
N LYS A 453 9.52 12.48 1.57
CA LYS A 453 9.52 13.54 0.56
C LYS A 453 10.19 12.96 -0.70
N PRO A 454 9.75 13.32 -1.91
CA PRO A 454 10.46 12.90 -3.11
C PRO A 454 11.93 13.37 -3.07
N PRO A 455 12.85 12.64 -3.70
CA PRO A 455 14.23 13.09 -3.80
C PRO A 455 14.27 14.42 -4.56
N VAL A 456 15.13 15.33 -4.09
CA VAL A 456 15.27 16.66 -4.69
C VAL A 456 16.55 16.68 -5.53
N PRO A 457 16.50 17.14 -6.79
CA PRO A 457 17.69 17.35 -7.60
C PRO A 457 18.69 18.28 -6.91
N ILE A 458 19.99 18.00 -7.04
CA ILE A 458 21.02 18.80 -6.33
C ILE A 458 21.02 20.26 -6.73
N SER A 459 20.62 20.59 -7.97
CA SER A 459 20.43 21.97 -8.41
C SER A 459 19.48 22.76 -7.51
N ASP A 460 18.49 22.06 -6.95
CA ASP A 460 17.35 22.65 -6.24
C ASP A 460 17.54 22.63 -4.72
N LEU A 461 18.62 22.00 -4.23
CA LEU A 461 18.97 21.96 -2.82
C LEU A 461 19.43 23.33 -2.29
N GLU A 462 19.18 23.58 -1.00
CA GLU A 462 19.73 24.73 -0.28
C GLU A 462 21.26 24.73 -0.32
N PRO A 463 21.94 25.90 -0.32
CA PRO A 463 23.40 25.99 -0.45
C PRO A 463 24.18 25.14 0.55
N GLU A 464 23.79 25.15 1.83
CA GLU A 464 24.43 24.35 2.88
C GLU A 464 24.24 22.84 2.63
N CYS A 465 23.04 22.43 2.23
CA CYS A 465 22.76 21.03 1.90
C CYS A 465 23.60 20.57 0.70
N ARG A 466 23.80 21.42 -0.31
CA ARG A 466 24.71 21.11 -1.44
C ARG A 466 26.14 20.86 -0.97
N GLN A 467 26.66 21.67 -0.05
CA GLN A 467 28.02 21.47 0.48
C GLN A 467 28.17 20.10 1.17
N VAL A 468 27.15 19.66 1.92
CA VAL A 468 27.14 18.32 2.55
C VAL A 468 27.17 17.22 1.51
N VAL A 469 26.40 17.37 0.42
CA VAL A 469 26.37 16.41 -0.68
C VAL A 469 27.69 16.38 -1.44
N ASP A 470 28.31 17.53 -1.69
CA ASP A 470 29.62 17.63 -2.33
C ASP A 470 30.71 16.97 -1.47
N GLU A 471 30.65 17.15 -0.15
CA GLU A 471 31.56 16.48 0.77
C GLU A 471 31.30 14.96 0.83
N MET A 472 30.04 14.51 0.75
CA MET A 472 29.70 13.09 0.63
C MET A 472 30.24 12.49 -0.66
N ARG A 473 30.10 13.18 -1.80
CA ARG A 473 30.67 12.76 -3.09
C ARG A 473 32.20 12.66 -3.04
N LYS A 474 32.85 13.63 -2.40
CA LYS A 474 34.29 13.60 -2.17
C LYS A 474 34.69 12.40 -1.30
N TYR A 475 33.97 12.14 -0.21
CA TYR A 475 34.24 10.98 0.65
C TYR A 475 34.00 9.64 -0.07
N LYS A 476 32.91 9.53 -0.85
CA LYS A 476 32.66 8.38 -1.76
C LYS A 476 33.84 8.18 -2.71
N HIS A 477 34.30 9.24 -3.36
CA HIS A 477 35.38 9.15 -4.35
C HIS A 477 36.68 8.65 -3.72
N GLU A 478 37.07 9.21 -2.57
CA GLU A 478 38.24 8.74 -1.80
C GLU A 478 38.09 7.27 -1.37
N PHE A 479 36.90 6.85 -0.95
CA PHE A 479 36.62 5.47 -0.60
C PHE A 479 36.78 4.52 -1.80
N VAL A 480 36.21 4.88 -2.96
CA VAL A 480 36.34 4.10 -4.21
C VAL A 480 37.80 4.00 -4.65
N GLN A 481 38.57 5.09 -4.56
CA GLN A 481 40.00 5.07 -4.85
C GLN A 481 40.77 4.13 -3.92
N ALA A 482 40.50 4.17 -2.61
CA ALA A 482 41.13 3.27 -1.64
C ALA A 482 40.78 1.80 -1.89
N LYS A 483 39.53 1.52 -2.31
CA LYS A 483 39.06 0.19 -2.73
C LYS A 483 39.84 -0.30 -3.95
N ALA A 484 39.94 0.53 -4.99
CA ALA A 484 40.66 0.21 -6.23
C ALA A 484 42.17 -0.01 -5.99
N ALA A 485 42.77 0.71 -5.05
CA ALA A 485 44.16 0.53 -4.64
C ALA A 485 44.40 -0.74 -3.78
N GLY A 486 43.38 -1.56 -3.51
CA GLY A 486 43.49 -2.76 -2.68
C GLY A 486 43.75 -2.47 -1.19
N SER A 487 43.62 -1.22 -0.76
CA SER A 487 43.97 -0.77 0.60
C SER A 487 42.90 -1.11 1.65
N LEU A 488 41.78 -1.72 1.25
CA LEU A 488 40.62 -2.01 2.10
C LEU A 488 40.50 -3.50 2.48
N GLN A 489 41.58 -4.28 2.41
CA GLN A 489 41.54 -5.72 2.69
C GLN A 489 41.09 -6.03 4.13
N GLU A 490 41.58 -5.26 5.12
CA GLU A 490 41.17 -5.43 6.52
C GLU A 490 39.72 -4.96 6.76
N LEU A 491 39.24 -4.03 5.94
CA LEU A 491 37.89 -3.48 6.06
C LEU A 491 36.84 -4.58 5.87
N SER A 492 36.94 -5.35 4.79
CA SER A 492 36.00 -6.45 4.50
C SER A 492 36.22 -7.66 5.42
N ALA A 493 37.46 -7.89 5.85
CA ALA A 493 37.84 -9.06 6.66
C ALA A 493 37.44 -8.93 8.13
N PHE A 494 37.64 -7.76 8.74
CA PHE A 494 37.49 -7.56 10.18
C PHE A 494 36.43 -6.51 10.52
N TRP A 495 36.57 -5.29 9.99
CA TRP A 495 35.75 -4.16 10.38
C TRP A 495 34.29 -4.28 9.92
N LEU A 496 34.04 -4.88 8.76
CA LEU A 496 32.70 -5.11 8.19
C LEU A 496 32.40 -6.61 8.02
N ARG A 497 32.88 -7.43 8.97
CA ARG A 497 32.88 -8.90 8.83
C ARG A 497 31.50 -9.55 8.74
N LYS A 498 30.43 -8.89 9.20
CA LYS A 498 29.09 -9.51 9.28
C LYS A 498 28.34 -9.33 7.97
N THR A 499 28.15 -8.10 7.54
CA THR A 499 27.33 -7.77 6.37
C THR A 499 28.18 -7.48 5.14
N ARG A 500 29.44 -7.07 5.33
CA ARG A 500 30.32 -6.51 4.30
C ARG A 500 29.72 -5.30 3.58
N LYS A 501 28.75 -4.64 4.20
CA LYS A 501 28.12 -3.43 3.68
C LYS A 501 28.77 -2.21 4.30
N VAL A 502 29.18 -1.28 3.45
CA VAL A 502 29.78 -0.02 3.86
C VAL A 502 28.68 1.01 3.90
N VAL A 503 28.58 1.72 5.01
CA VAL A 503 27.73 2.90 5.14
C VAL A 503 28.63 4.06 5.51
N LEU A 504 28.68 5.07 4.64
CA LEU A 504 29.40 6.31 4.86
C LEU A 504 28.46 7.34 5.52
N SER A 505 29.02 8.22 6.34
CA SER A 505 28.30 9.36 6.88
C SER A 505 29.17 10.61 6.90
N VAL A 506 28.56 11.75 6.59
CA VAL A 506 29.17 13.08 6.68
C VAL A 506 28.32 13.92 7.63
N LEU A 507 28.93 14.53 8.64
CA LEU A 507 28.29 15.47 9.55
C LEU A 507 28.82 16.87 9.28
N MET A 508 27.91 17.81 8.97
CA MET A 508 28.23 19.23 8.90
C MET A 508 27.94 19.89 10.24
N VAL A 509 28.92 20.63 10.73
CA VAL A 509 28.87 21.40 11.97
C VAL A 509 29.19 22.85 11.65
N HIS A 510 28.39 23.77 12.17
CA HIS A 510 28.61 25.20 12.03
C HIS A 510 28.52 25.86 13.40
N MET A 511 29.65 26.37 13.89
CA MET A 511 29.72 27.12 15.13
C MET A 511 29.50 28.61 14.85
N ASP A 512 28.77 29.31 15.72
CA ASP A 512 28.41 30.72 15.53
C ASP A 512 29.64 31.67 15.42
N ASN A 513 30.79 31.24 15.93
CA ASN A 513 32.05 31.97 15.89
C ASN A 513 32.93 31.66 14.67
N GLU A 514 32.47 30.81 13.75
CA GLU A 514 33.20 30.42 12.55
C GLU A 514 32.39 30.78 11.28
N GLU A 515 33.06 31.40 10.31
CA GLU A 515 32.41 31.75 9.04
C GLU A 515 32.13 30.52 8.19
N GLU A 516 33.04 29.54 8.20
CA GLU A 516 32.96 28.35 7.36
C GLU A 516 32.53 27.11 8.17
N PRO A 517 31.64 26.26 7.60
CA PRO A 517 31.25 25.02 8.23
C PRO A 517 32.38 23.99 8.21
N ARG A 518 32.35 23.09 9.19
CA ARG A 518 33.26 21.94 9.29
C ARG A 518 32.54 20.66 8.95
N PHE A 519 33.27 19.76 8.30
CA PHE A 519 32.76 18.44 7.94
C PHE A 519 33.54 17.35 8.64
N TYR A 520 32.80 16.43 9.26
CA TYR A 520 33.33 15.22 9.86
C TYR A 520 32.84 14.02 9.07
N ARG A 521 33.65 12.96 9.00
CA ARG A 521 33.35 11.74 8.26
C ARG A 521 33.35 10.53 9.18
N GLY A 522 32.50 9.56 8.89
CA GLY A 522 32.43 8.30 9.63
C GLY A 522 31.89 7.16 8.77
N MET A 523 32.16 5.94 9.21
CA MET A 523 31.71 4.72 8.56
C MET A 523 31.22 3.71 9.62
N ASN A 524 30.33 2.80 9.26
CA ASN A 524 29.89 1.73 10.16
C ASN A 524 31.03 0.75 10.52
N LEU A 525 30.94 0.12 11.70
CA LEU A 525 31.87 -0.89 12.20
C LEU A 525 31.10 -2.08 12.82
N GLU A 526 31.48 -3.30 12.46
CA GLU A 526 30.75 -4.55 12.75
C GLU A 526 31.61 -5.61 13.46
N VAL A 527 32.52 -5.19 14.34
CA VAL A 527 33.52 -6.03 15.03
C VAL A 527 32.96 -7.05 16.04
N SER A 528 31.63 -7.27 16.07
CA SER A 528 30.92 -8.21 16.95
C SER A 528 31.20 -8.02 18.45
N MET A 529 30.95 -6.81 18.94
CA MET A 529 30.96 -6.53 20.37
C MET A 529 29.63 -6.92 21.02
N PRO A 530 29.60 -7.20 22.35
CA PRO A 530 28.35 -7.42 23.09
C PRO A 530 27.36 -6.26 22.95
N THR A 531 27.87 -5.05 22.73
CA THR A 531 27.10 -3.80 22.55
C THR A 531 26.57 -3.62 21.12
N GLY A 532 26.82 -4.57 20.21
CA GLY A 532 26.37 -4.51 18.81
C GLY A 532 27.36 -3.82 17.86
N SER A 533 26.90 -3.59 16.63
CA SER A 533 27.64 -2.84 15.59
C SER A 533 27.48 -1.33 15.81
N LEU A 534 28.50 -0.55 15.43
CA LEU A 534 28.45 0.91 15.45
C LEU A 534 28.02 1.41 14.07
N CYS A 535 26.94 2.18 14.02
CA CYS A 535 26.44 2.77 12.78
C CYS A 535 27.29 3.99 12.38
N SER A 536 27.31 4.33 11.09
CA SER A 536 28.16 5.41 10.55
C SER A 536 27.83 6.77 11.15
N GLU A 537 26.56 7.02 11.45
CA GLU A 537 26.04 8.26 12.03
C GLU A 537 26.57 8.47 13.45
N ARG A 538 26.52 7.41 14.28
CA ARG A 538 27.07 7.45 15.64
C ARG A 538 28.58 7.60 15.62
N ASN A 539 29.23 6.96 14.65
CA ASN A 539 30.68 7.06 14.50
C ASN A 539 31.09 8.50 14.13
N VAL A 540 30.43 9.13 13.14
CA VAL A 540 30.77 10.51 12.74
C VAL A 540 30.50 11.54 13.83
N ILE A 541 29.42 11.38 14.61
CA ILE A 541 29.13 12.22 15.78
C ILE A 541 30.22 12.06 16.83
N GLY A 542 30.63 10.81 17.11
CA GLY A 542 31.75 10.52 18.01
C GLY A 542 33.05 11.17 17.55
N THR A 543 33.38 11.07 16.26
CA THR A 543 34.55 11.71 15.65
C THR A 543 34.52 13.23 15.81
N ALA A 544 33.36 13.86 15.59
CA ALA A 544 33.21 15.30 15.75
C ALA A 544 33.47 15.75 17.19
N LEU A 545 32.83 15.08 18.16
CA LEU A 545 32.97 15.40 19.59
C LEU A 545 34.38 15.09 20.12
N ALA A 546 35.03 14.04 19.63
CA ALA A 546 36.42 13.75 19.96
C ALA A 546 37.39 14.81 19.43
N SER A 547 37.11 15.38 18.25
CA SER A 547 37.92 16.44 17.64
C SER A 547 37.68 17.80 18.30
N ASN A 548 36.44 18.08 18.70
CA ASN A 548 36.09 19.29 19.42
C ASN A 548 35.02 19.01 20.50
N GLN A 549 35.46 19.04 21.76
CA GLN A 549 34.60 18.75 22.91
C GLN A 549 33.67 19.91 23.28
N THR A 550 33.85 21.10 22.68
CA THR A 550 32.98 22.26 22.94
C THR A 550 31.74 22.27 22.06
N LEU A 551 31.60 21.33 21.12
CA LEU A 551 30.45 21.24 20.25
C LEU A 551 29.17 20.94 21.04
N GLY A 552 28.21 21.85 20.97
CA GLY A 552 26.85 21.59 21.41
C GLY A 552 26.03 20.92 20.30
N ARG A 553 24.77 20.61 20.62
CA ARG A 553 23.79 20.05 19.67
C ARG A 553 23.26 21.09 18.67
N ARG A 554 23.36 22.39 18.98
CA ARG A 554 22.86 23.49 18.13
C ARG A 554 23.74 23.73 16.91
N GLU A 555 24.99 23.35 17.02
CA GLU A 555 26.01 23.53 16.00
C GLU A 555 25.90 22.45 14.92
N PHE A 556 25.11 21.40 15.11
CA PHE A 556 24.96 20.31 14.14
C PHE A 556 23.94 20.73 13.08
N ARG A 557 24.31 20.76 11.80
CA ARG A 557 23.40 21.26 10.73
C ARG A 557 22.79 20.14 9.92
N TYR A 558 23.63 19.26 9.39
CA TYR A 558 23.22 18.16 8.54
C TYR A 558 23.97 16.89 8.87
N ILE A 559 23.32 15.75 8.71
CA ILE A 559 24.00 14.46 8.62
C ILE A 559 23.59 13.74 7.34
N ALA A 560 24.55 13.48 6.46
CA ALA A 560 24.33 12.68 5.26
C ALA A 560 24.71 11.22 5.51
N VAL A 561 23.95 10.28 4.92
CA VAL A 561 24.19 8.83 5.03
C VAL A 561 24.08 8.19 3.65
N LEU A 562 25.08 7.39 3.30
CA LEU A 562 25.16 6.71 2.00
C LEU A 562 25.59 5.25 2.17
N SER A 563 24.83 4.31 1.61
CA SER A 563 25.22 2.90 1.53
C SER A 563 26.03 2.63 0.27
N MET A 564 27.04 1.76 0.38
CA MET A 564 27.87 1.28 -0.73
C MET A 564 28.15 -0.21 -0.59
N THR A 565 28.33 -0.90 -1.73
CA THR A 565 28.63 -2.33 -1.76
C THR A 565 30.13 -2.59 -1.90
N LEU A 566 30.67 -3.50 -1.09
CA LEU A 566 31.98 -4.09 -1.33
C LEU A 566 31.85 -5.23 -2.32
N ASP A 567 32.76 -5.33 -3.27
CA ASP A 567 32.73 -6.44 -4.24
C ASP A 567 32.83 -7.76 -3.45
N PRO A 568 32.05 -8.79 -3.83
CA PRO A 568 32.21 -10.10 -3.23
C PRO A 568 33.67 -10.53 -3.42
N PRO A 569 34.30 -11.19 -2.41
CA PRO A 569 35.66 -11.69 -2.59
C PRO A 569 35.68 -12.61 -3.82
N ALA A 570 36.67 -12.42 -4.68
CA ALA A 570 36.89 -13.30 -5.82
C ALA A 570 36.80 -14.76 -5.33
N PRO A 571 36.02 -15.63 -6.00
CA PRO A 571 35.89 -17.02 -5.58
C PRO A 571 37.29 -17.59 -5.42
N ALA A 572 37.60 -18.08 -4.22
CA ALA A 572 38.93 -18.60 -3.92
C ALA A 572 39.25 -19.66 -4.97
N LEU A 573 40.26 -19.39 -5.81
CA LEU A 573 40.71 -20.38 -6.79
C LEU A 573 41.00 -21.68 -6.03
N PRO A 574 40.46 -22.83 -6.47
CA PRO A 574 40.72 -24.09 -5.81
C PRO A 574 42.23 -24.26 -5.67
N PRO A 575 42.72 -24.72 -4.50
CA PRO A 575 44.15 -24.85 -4.27
C PRO A 575 44.74 -25.68 -5.41
N SER A 576 45.62 -25.05 -6.19
CA SER A 576 46.31 -25.75 -7.28
C SER A 576 47.03 -26.95 -6.66
N PRO A 577 46.89 -28.17 -7.20
CA PRO A 577 47.52 -29.35 -6.62
C PRO A 577 49.03 -29.13 -6.60
N SER A 578 49.56 -28.89 -5.40
CA SER A 578 50.98 -28.78 -5.14
C SER A 578 51.64 -30.10 -5.50
N ARG A 579 52.38 -30.09 -6.62
CA ARG A 579 53.23 -31.19 -7.09
C ARG A 579 54.31 -31.42 -6.03
N HIS A 580 54.07 -32.33 -5.10
CA HIS A 580 55.10 -32.86 -4.21
C HIS A 580 56.05 -33.73 -5.04
N THR A 581 57.16 -33.16 -5.49
CA THR A 581 58.33 -33.94 -5.88
C THR A 581 59.02 -34.43 -4.63
N VAL A 582 58.85 -35.73 -4.38
CA VAL A 582 59.59 -36.52 -3.39
C VAL A 582 61.05 -36.61 -3.85
N SER A 583 61.98 -36.10 -3.04
CA SER A 583 63.38 -36.54 -3.05
C SER A 583 63.76 -37.02 -1.65
N ARG A 584 64.24 -38.26 -1.62
CA ARG A 584 64.60 -39.07 -0.46
C ARG A 584 66.11 -39.32 -0.48
N ALA A 585 66.69 -39.59 0.71
CA ALA A 585 68.07 -40.04 1.04
C ALA A 585 69.04 -38.90 1.44
N ASP A 586 69.84 -38.94 2.52
CA ASP A 586 70.19 -40.00 3.48
C ASP A 586 70.85 -39.45 4.78
N ASN A 587 70.72 -40.23 5.87
CA ASN A 587 71.61 -40.52 7.02
C ASN A 587 72.22 -39.44 7.95
N SER A 588 71.98 -39.55 9.28
CA SER A 588 72.87 -40.29 10.23
C SER A 588 72.71 -39.85 11.72
N THR A 589 72.26 -40.80 12.56
CA THR A 589 72.78 -41.25 13.89
C THR A 589 73.14 -40.27 15.04
N LEU A 590 72.48 -40.39 16.20
CA LEU A 590 73.02 -41.00 17.46
C LEU A 590 72.06 -40.87 18.67
N ALA A 591 72.09 -41.92 19.49
CA ALA A 591 71.24 -42.21 20.64
C ALA A 591 71.74 -41.56 21.96
N MET A 592 70.85 -41.39 22.94
CA MET A 592 70.97 -42.02 24.28
C MET A 592 69.69 -41.83 25.13
N ASP A 593 69.47 -42.84 25.96
CA ASP A 593 68.30 -43.18 26.76
C ASP A 593 68.66 -43.10 28.25
N VAL A 594 67.85 -42.46 29.11
CA VAL A 594 67.81 -42.71 30.58
C VAL A 594 66.43 -42.34 31.15
N SER A 595 65.81 -43.31 31.81
CA SER A 595 64.57 -43.26 32.61
C SER A 595 64.73 -42.62 34.00
N SER A 596 63.66 -42.03 34.58
CA SER A 596 63.14 -42.36 35.93
C SER A 596 61.99 -41.47 36.46
N ARG A 597 60.84 -42.12 36.75
CA ARG A 597 59.98 -42.10 37.96
C ARG A 597 59.84 -40.81 38.83
N ALA A 598 58.60 -40.33 39.05
CA ALA A 598 57.74 -40.66 40.22
C ALA A 598 56.73 -39.54 40.65
N ASN A 599 55.49 -39.99 40.92
CA ASN A 599 54.55 -39.63 42.01
C ASN A 599 53.71 -38.33 42.02
N THR A 600 52.39 -38.58 41.93
CA THR A 600 51.22 -37.87 42.48
C THR A 600 51.22 -37.84 44.03
N PRO A 601 50.38 -37.03 44.73
CA PRO A 601 48.95 -37.36 44.93
C PRO A 601 47.95 -36.18 45.09
N GLN A 602 46.66 -36.49 44.86
CA GLN A 602 45.48 -35.71 45.29
C GLN A 602 45.30 -35.71 46.82
N PRO A 603 44.33 -34.93 47.36
CA PRO A 603 43.16 -35.61 47.92
C PRO A 603 41.79 -34.91 47.72
N ASN A 604 40.74 -35.69 47.96
CA ASN A 604 39.32 -35.40 47.81
C ASN A 604 38.60 -35.44 49.19
N LEU A 605 37.57 -34.58 49.33
CA LEU A 605 36.31 -34.74 50.09
C LEU A 605 36.24 -34.82 51.63
N GLY A 606 35.35 -33.99 52.20
CA GLY A 606 34.72 -34.13 53.53
C GLY A 606 33.47 -33.26 53.68
N ARG A 607 32.37 -33.83 54.18
CA ARG A 607 30.95 -33.38 54.17
C ARG A 607 30.41 -33.25 55.60
N SER A 608 29.65 -32.19 55.94
CA SER A 608 28.47 -32.18 56.88
C SER A 608 27.96 -30.75 57.09
N THR A 609 26.73 -30.37 56.71
CA THR A 609 25.38 -30.46 57.35
C THR A 609 24.99 -29.39 58.40
N SER A 610 23.85 -28.73 58.10
CA SER A 610 22.85 -28.03 58.96
C SER A 610 23.11 -26.59 59.48
N SER A 611 22.30 -25.60 59.04
CA SER A 611 21.11 -25.11 59.77
C SER A 611 20.47 -23.86 59.10
N ARG A 612 19.18 -23.65 59.39
CA ARG A 612 18.17 -22.74 58.80
C ARG A 612 18.31 -21.24 59.10
N ARG A 613 17.91 -20.39 58.14
CA ARG A 613 16.81 -19.35 58.14
C ARG A 613 17.01 -18.44 56.91
N SER A 614 16.25 -18.57 55.82
CA SER A 614 14.96 -17.90 55.50
C SER A 614 14.98 -16.37 55.59
N ILE A 615 15.18 -15.70 54.44
CA ILE A 615 14.50 -14.48 54.00
C ILE A 615 14.26 -14.64 52.48
N THR A 616 13.03 -14.40 52.06
CA THR A 616 12.50 -14.50 50.70
C THR A 616 13.02 -13.37 49.81
N ASP A 617 13.61 -13.73 48.67
CA ASP A 617 13.83 -12.82 47.55
C ASP A 617 13.75 -13.63 46.25
N THR A 618 12.67 -13.45 45.48
CA THR A 618 12.52 -14.02 44.13
C THR A 618 11.87 -12.99 43.22
N THR A 619 12.67 -12.63 42.19
CA THR A 619 12.36 -12.20 40.83
C THR A 619 11.84 -10.78 40.57
N PRO A 620 12.67 -9.91 39.95
CA PRO A 620 12.21 -8.92 38.98
C PRO A 620 12.19 -9.53 37.56
N GLU A 621 11.12 -9.21 36.85
CA GLU A 621 10.93 -9.47 35.41
C GLU A 621 12.00 -8.75 34.57
N ASN A 622 12.68 -9.52 33.71
CA ASN A 622 13.49 -8.97 32.63
C ASN A 622 12.69 -9.09 31.32
N SER A 623 12.11 -7.99 30.87
CA SER A 623 11.68 -7.81 29.47
C SER A 623 12.89 -7.43 28.62
N PRO A 624 13.20 -8.11 27.50
CA PRO A 624 14.16 -7.59 26.53
C PRO A 624 13.44 -6.68 25.52
N LEU A 625 14.01 -5.48 25.41
CA LEU A 625 13.61 -4.36 24.57
C LEU A 625 13.75 -4.64 23.06
N LEU A 626 12.68 -4.26 22.37
CA LEU A 626 12.51 -3.81 20.98
C LEU A 626 13.78 -3.70 20.09
N ARG A 627 13.74 -4.36 18.93
CA ARG A 627 14.58 -4.06 17.74
C ARG A 627 13.71 -3.37 16.67
N PRO A 628 14.20 -2.32 15.99
CA PRO A 628 13.56 -1.81 14.77
C PRO A 628 14.03 -2.61 13.55
N MET A 629 13.09 -3.12 12.76
CA MET A 629 13.36 -3.88 11.52
C MET A 629 13.52 -2.93 10.32
N SER A 630 14.52 -3.22 9.49
CA SER A 630 14.86 -2.52 8.25
C SER A 630 13.83 -2.77 7.14
N ALA A 631 13.53 -1.72 6.36
CA ALA A 631 12.59 -1.72 5.25
C ALA A 631 13.19 -2.31 3.97
N THR A 632 12.36 -3.03 3.21
CA THR A 632 12.57 -3.50 1.84
C THR A 632 12.09 -2.42 0.86
N ASN A 633 12.98 -1.98 -0.03
CA ASN A 633 12.74 -0.93 -1.04
C ASN A 633 12.34 -1.59 -2.37
N THR A 634 11.34 -1.05 -3.10
CA THR A 634 11.02 -1.48 -4.48
C THR A 634 10.85 -0.29 -5.42
N GLY A 635 11.81 -0.18 -6.33
CA GLY A 635 11.66 0.27 -7.71
C GLY A 635 12.59 -0.65 -8.52
N THR A 636 12.03 -1.37 -9.50
CA THR A 636 12.74 -2.32 -10.40
C THR A 636 13.72 -3.30 -9.71
N ASN A 637 13.18 -4.44 -9.27
CA ASN A 637 13.93 -5.51 -8.59
C ASN A 637 14.99 -6.20 -9.49
N SER A 638 16.19 -5.61 -9.51
CA SER A 638 17.47 -6.32 -9.68
C SER A 638 17.92 -6.82 -8.30
N ARG A 639 18.10 -8.14 -8.15
CA ARG A 639 18.39 -8.85 -6.88
C ARG A 639 19.52 -8.21 -6.04
N PHE A 640 19.33 -8.33 -4.73
CA PHE A 640 20.14 -7.96 -3.55
C PHE A 640 21.65 -8.32 -3.55
N GLN A 641 22.40 -7.77 -4.50
CA GLN A 641 23.77 -7.26 -4.28
C GLN A 641 23.83 -5.73 -4.49
N GLY A 642 22.67 -5.07 -4.58
CA GLY A 642 22.53 -3.63 -4.74
C GLY A 642 22.76 -2.84 -3.45
N GLU A 643 23.06 -1.56 -3.64
CA GLU A 643 23.21 -0.57 -2.56
C GLU A 643 21.88 -0.43 -1.79
N LEU A 644 21.92 -0.28 -0.45
CA LEU A 644 20.72 -0.13 0.39
C LEU A 644 20.13 1.29 0.36
N ASN A 645 20.34 2.01 -0.73
CA ASN A 645 19.97 3.40 -0.85
C ASN A 645 18.47 3.52 -1.21
N PRO A 646 17.72 4.48 -0.61
CA PRO A 646 18.11 5.30 0.54
C PRO A 646 18.15 4.49 1.84
N ILE A 647 19.29 4.58 2.55
CA ILE A 647 19.45 3.93 3.85
C ILE A 647 19.04 4.90 4.96
N GLN A 648 17.94 4.58 5.64
CA GLN A 648 17.47 5.37 6.77
C GLN A 648 18.30 5.11 8.04
N PRO A 649 18.49 6.11 8.92
CA PRO A 649 19.11 5.88 10.21
C PRO A 649 18.37 4.79 10.99
N CYS A 650 19.10 3.82 11.54
CA CYS A 650 18.46 2.78 12.35
C CYS A 650 17.77 3.39 13.58
N GLY A 651 16.83 2.68 14.22
CA GLY A 651 16.07 3.27 15.33
C GLY A 651 16.93 3.79 16.49
N ALA A 652 18.07 3.15 16.80
CA ALA A 652 18.99 3.67 17.81
C ALA A 652 19.68 4.98 17.39
N CYS A 653 20.06 5.12 16.12
CA CYS A 653 20.58 6.38 15.57
C CYS A 653 19.49 7.43 15.55
N MET A 654 18.29 7.08 15.10
CA MET A 654 17.15 8.00 15.03
C MET A 654 16.81 8.60 16.40
N GLU A 655 16.88 7.83 17.48
CA GLU A 655 16.71 8.36 18.84
C GLU A 655 17.81 9.37 19.24
N TRP A 656 19.05 9.19 18.78
CA TRP A 656 20.11 10.20 18.98
C TRP A 656 19.84 11.46 18.17
N LEU A 657 19.46 11.30 16.89
CA LEU A 657 19.18 12.41 15.99
C LEU A 657 17.98 13.23 16.47
N LYS A 658 16.92 12.59 16.98
CA LYS A 658 15.79 13.27 17.63
C LYS A 658 16.24 14.09 18.84
N LYS A 659 17.08 13.53 19.71
CA LYS A 659 17.63 14.29 20.85
C LYS A 659 18.50 15.47 20.41
N ILE A 660 19.20 15.38 19.28
CA ILE A 660 19.90 16.54 18.70
C ILE A 660 18.87 17.58 18.27
N ALA A 661 17.85 17.14 17.54
CA ALA A 661 16.83 18.01 16.98
C ALA A 661 15.91 18.68 18.02
N GLU A 662 15.69 18.06 19.20
CA GLU A 662 14.96 18.65 20.34
C GLU A 662 15.47 20.06 20.71
N VAL A 663 16.76 20.30 20.54
CA VAL A 663 17.38 21.61 20.82
C VAL A 663 17.84 22.35 19.56
N ASN A 664 17.61 21.73 18.39
CA ASN A 664 18.01 22.22 17.07
C ASN A 664 17.02 21.72 15.99
N PRO A 665 15.83 22.33 15.90
CA PRO A 665 14.78 21.88 14.99
C PRO A 665 15.14 22.02 13.50
N THR A 666 16.21 22.75 13.18
CA THR A 666 16.73 22.91 11.81
C THR A 666 17.70 21.80 11.39
N PHE A 667 18.02 20.86 12.29
CA PHE A 667 18.88 19.73 11.98
C PHE A 667 18.22 18.78 10.98
N LYS A 668 18.91 18.50 9.87
CA LYS A 668 18.39 17.70 8.75
C LYS A 668 19.20 16.43 8.53
N VAL A 669 18.53 15.34 8.15
CA VAL A 669 19.13 14.11 7.65
C VAL A 669 19.04 14.10 6.13
N VAL A 670 20.15 13.75 5.49
CA VAL A 670 20.27 13.65 4.02
C VAL A 670 20.55 12.19 3.66
N THR A 671 19.71 11.59 2.82
CA THR A 671 19.93 10.24 2.27
C THR A 671 19.82 10.26 0.76
N PHE A 672 20.33 9.25 0.07
CA PHE A 672 20.43 9.25 -1.40
C PHE A 672 19.66 8.08 -2.00
N PRO A 673 19.02 8.22 -3.17
CA PRO A 673 18.36 7.10 -3.85
C PRO A 673 19.37 6.05 -4.35
N ASN A 674 20.58 6.47 -4.72
CA ASN A 674 21.68 5.63 -5.19
C ASN A 674 23.03 6.29 -4.85
N SER A 675 24.15 5.59 -5.09
CA SER A 675 25.46 6.14 -4.76
C SER A 675 25.92 7.27 -5.64
N ASP A 676 25.33 7.52 -6.81
CA ASP A 676 25.74 8.63 -7.67
C ASP A 676 25.47 9.99 -7.04
N CYS A 677 24.56 10.02 -6.06
CA CYS A 677 24.22 11.22 -5.31
C CYS A 677 23.89 12.34 -6.30
N HIS A 678 23.00 12.13 -7.28
CA HIS A 678 22.49 13.18 -8.18
C HIS A 678 21.26 13.88 -7.61
N GLU A 679 20.54 13.19 -6.75
CA GLU A 679 19.39 13.67 -6.01
C GLU A 679 19.54 13.28 -4.55
N ALA A 680 18.83 13.94 -3.66
CA ALA A 680 18.87 13.64 -2.23
C ALA A 680 17.50 13.78 -1.57
N PHE A 681 17.20 12.88 -0.65
CA PHE A 681 16.13 13.00 0.31
C PHE A 681 16.60 13.89 1.45
N VAL A 682 15.87 14.97 1.75
CA VAL A 682 16.17 15.88 2.86
C VAL A 682 15.04 15.85 3.87
N GLN A 683 15.32 15.34 5.06
CA GLN A 683 14.35 15.17 6.12
C GLN A 683 14.72 16.01 7.34
N GLU A 684 13.81 16.86 7.79
CA GLU A 684 13.89 17.48 9.12
C GLU A 684 13.50 16.45 10.17
N ILE A 685 14.27 16.38 11.25
CA ILE A 685 13.98 15.49 12.37
C ILE A 685 13.15 16.29 13.37
N GLY A 686 11.85 16.00 13.47
CA GLY A 686 10.89 16.72 14.30
C GLY A 686 9.90 15.81 15.00
#